data_AF-A0A2S7QZT8-F1
#
_entry.id   AF-A0A2S7QZT8-F1
#
_cell.length_a   1.000
_cell.length_b   1.000
_cell.length_c   1.000
_cell.angle_alpha   90.00
_cell.angle_beta   90.00
_cell.angle_gamma   90.00
#
_symmetry.space_group_name_H-M   'P 1'
#
loop_
_entity.id
_entity.type
_entity.pdbx_description
1 polymer ?
#
loop_
_entity_poly.entity_id
_entity_poly.type
_entity_poly.pdbx_seq_one_letter_code
_entity_poly.pdbx_strand_id
1 'polypeptide(L)'
;MNILLAYWGQIANSERGLWFQHLQGARDIILYRGGPRTSDFLTRFFALLDISGSLWSGQGPLLPGHYWIEDAPTPSSPPKQLPDGSLVNGPVLPGPSAPSKGQLNWPYYDDGGVMTSTFHLFMIFIAKVSRLSSRAMAATTPEEEAQVRMEALEIRNEVEMWWQSCPPGLRDQRTDWRRQPRERKLTVAETLEEEAFSSTKACMHGIVMFIYHIINPLGLEPQSAEIPEAIKDVLEIAEETPEGYGLEMGLYYGLFAVGITVVNNYTIEEVVRRKLKADTRIALYNADRALELLEVLWRRQHQYNRKFDWREVQKQMDIHICICPCLSVLIVMQIYSGLSELNQYHLFNHFSAYSNKISLRILPLQVDRLQAEKKSAILLLGGTGKVSRRIAPLLCEAGSTATVLLASRSGSVPTPSLPNCIGIHFDWLDPATYSNPFQTTYSISALFFIAPPVYDALPPAKSFLDLARAHHVPRVVFLSGSVLHAGDGPVLAQIATYIKEMGCEYTVLRASWFMENFSEMHHLWTIRDESRIVAAAGRGKVPWVSVGDVAGVAVRALRGEGGLEGREVLVLGEELWGFDEIAELLSQNLGRKIEYVQMEEEDLVRDMVGVGVEEKLAIVLAELDGVVRRGEEERLGGCLREVLGRRGKFFGEYVEECVGSGVCVREE
;
A
#
# COMPACT_ATOMS: atom_id res chain seq x y z
N MET A 1 -2.70 -8.84 -1.69
CA MET A 1 -2.89 -8.56 -3.13
C MET A 1 -2.82 -9.81 -4.02
N ASN A 2 -1.87 -10.73 -3.86
CA ASN A 2 -1.80 -11.96 -4.67
C ASN A 2 -2.96 -12.96 -4.42
N ILE A 3 -3.52 -13.01 -3.22
CA ILE A 3 -4.74 -13.78 -2.91
C ILE A 3 -5.97 -13.16 -3.59
N LEU A 4 -6.05 -11.83 -3.64
CA LEU A 4 -7.10 -11.07 -4.32
C LEU A 4 -7.05 -11.30 -5.84
N LEU A 5 -5.89 -11.22 -6.49
CA LEU A 5 -5.77 -11.46 -7.93
C LEU A 5 -6.15 -12.89 -8.34
N ALA A 6 -5.81 -13.90 -7.51
CA ALA A 6 -6.28 -15.27 -7.69
C ALA A 6 -7.81 -15.41 -7.47
N TYR A 7 -8.37 -14.65 -6.54
CA TYR A 7 -9.80 -14.52 -6.27
C TYR A 7 -10.57 -13.91 -7.46
N TRP A 8 -10.05 -12.81 -8.02
CA TRP A 8 -10.66 -12.05 -9.11
C TRP A 8 -10.67 -12.83 -10.42
N GLY A 9 -9.58 -13.56 -10.71
CA GLY A 9 -9.52 -14.49 -11.83
C GLY A 9 -10.52 -15.66 -11.71
N GLN A 10 -10.89 -16.06 -10.49
CA GLN A 10 -11.90 -17.10 -10.26
C GLN A 10 -13.33 -16.56 -10.36
N ILE A 11 -13.60 -15.34 -9.87
CA ILE A 11 -14.92 -14.67 -9.97
C ILE A 11 -15.30 -14.40 -11.44
N ALA A 12 -14.34 -13.95 -12.26
CA ALA A 12 -14.59 -13.67 -13.67
C ALA A 12 -14.77 -14.94 -14.53
N ASN A 13 -14.33 -16.11 -14.08
CA ASN A 13 -14.27 -17.34 -14.90
C ASN A 13 -15.11 -18.52 -14.36
N SER A 14 -15.85 -18.37 -13.26
CA SER A 14 -16.62 -19.45 -12.62
C SER A 14 -18.12 -19.37 -12.90
N GLU A 15 -18.71 -20.44 -13.46
CA GLU A 15 -20.18 -20.61 -13.51
C GLU A 15 -20.78 -21.30 -12.26
N ARG A 16 -19.98 -21.78 -11.28
CA ARG A 16 -20.48 -22.41 -10.03
C ARG A 16 -19.54 -22.30 -8.80
N GLY A 17 -20.16 -22.12 -7.62
CA GLY A 17 -19.83 -22.86 -6.38
C GLY A 17 -18.84 -22.23 -5.38
N LEU A 18 -17.64 -21.81 -5.80
CA LEU A 18 -16.59 -21.40 -4.85
C LEU A 18 -16.85 -20.01 -4.22
N TRP A 19 -17.46 -19.08 -4.97
CA TRP A 19 -17.98 -17.82 -4.42
C TRP A 19 -19.05 -18.06 -3.35
N PHE A 20 -19.95 -19.02 -3.55
CA PHE A 20 -20.94 -19.42 -2.55
C PHE A 20 -20.26 -19.99 -1.30
N GLN A 21 -19.19 -20.76 -1.46
CA GLN A 21 -18.34 -21.23 -0.35
C GLN A 21 -17.58 -20.09 0.35
N HIS A 22 -17.26 -19.00 -0.34
CA HIS A 22 -16.65 -17.81 0.24
C HIS A 22 -17.65 -16.90 0.95
N LEU A 23 -18.88 -16.76 0.45
CA LEU A 23 -19.99 -16.20 1.22
C LEU A 23 -20.31 -17.06 2.44
N GLN A 24 -20.21 -18.39 2.32
CA GLN A 24 -20.27 -19.30 3.46
C GLN A 24 -19.07 -19.11 4.40
N GLY A 25 -17.86 -18.84 3.90
CA GLY A 25 -16.69 -18.53 4.72
C GLY A 25 -16.78 -17.17 5.42
N ALA A 26 -17.31 -16.13 4.77
CA ALA A 26 -17.63 -14.85 5.39
C ALA A 26 -18.74 -14.99 6.43
N ARG A 27 -19.75 -15.81 6.14
CA ARG A 27 -20.78 -16.26 7.08
C ARG A 27 -20.17 -17.05 8.25
N ASP A 28 -19.17 -17.89 8.01
CA ASP A 28 -18.51 -18.70 9.03
C ASP A 28 -17.55 -17.85 9.88
N ILE A 29 -16.98 -16.77 9.32
CA ILE A 29 -16.25 -15.71 10.06
C ILE A 29 -17.21 -14.88 10.91
N ILE A 30 -18.41 -14.57 10.40
CA ILE A 30 -19.53 -13.99 11.16
C ILE A 30 -19.95 -14.94 12.30
N LEU A 31 -19.93 -16.26 12.09
CA LEU A 31 -20.22 -17.25 13.13
C LEU A 31 -19.07 -17.44 14.14
N TYR A 32 -17.80 -17.34 13.70
CA TYR A 32 -16.61 -17.53 14.53
C TYR A 32 -16.24 -16.31 15.37
N ARG A 33 -16.41 -15.09 14.84
CA ARG A 33 -16.14 -13.82 15.56
C ARG A 33 -17.36 -13.25 16.28
N GLY A 34 -18.51 -13.90 16.17
CA GLY A 34 -19.80 -13.39 16.61
C GLY A 34 -20.39 -12.42 15.59
N GLY A 35 -21.64 -12.64 15.21
CA GLY A 35 -22.32 -11.83 14.21
C GLY A 35 -22.75 -10.47 14.75
N PRO A 36 -23.30 -9.59 13.89
CA PRO A 36 -23.82 -8.31 14.33
C PRO A 36 -24.78 -8.49 15.50
N ARG A 37 -24.67 -7.62 16.51
CA ARG A 37 -25.44 -7.68 17.78
C ARG A 37 -26.97 -7.64 17.62
N THR A 38 -27.47 -7.44 16.40
CA THR A 38 -28.89 -7.30 16.08
C THR A 38 -29.33 -8.35 15.05
N SER A 39 -30.56 -8.82 15.15
CA SER A 39 -31.17 -9.72 14.16
C SER A 39 -31.62 -8.99 12.88
N ASP A 40 -31.23 -7.73 12.73
CA ASP A 40 -31.69 -6.81 11.71
C ASP A 40 -31.01 -7.07 10.35
N PHE A 41 -31.79 -6.98 9.26
CA PHE A 41 -31.35 -7.28 7.89
C PHE A 41 -30.15 -6.42 7.46
N LEU A 42 -30.11 -5.19 7.96
CA LEU A 42 -29.27 -4.14 7.39
C LEU A 42 -27.96 -4.08 8.08
N THR A 43 -27.99 -4.24 9.40
CA THR A 43 -26.80 -4.49 10.18
C THR A 43 -25.99 -5.69 9.63
N ARG A 44 -26.66 -6.71 9.07
CA ARG A 44 -26.01 -7.86 8.41
C ARG A 44 -25.55 -7.59 6.98
N PHE A 45 -26.36 -6.89 6.18
CA PHE A 45 -25.98 -6.49 4.83
C PHE A 45 -24.76 -5.56 4.85
N PHE A 46 -24.69 -4.66 5.83
CA PHE A 46 -23.54 -3.79 6.05
C PHE A 46 -22.35 -4.50 6.62
N ALA A 47 -22.53 -5.47 7.52
CA ALA A 47 -21.44 -6.35 7.89
C ALA A 47 -20.87 -7.09 6.66
N LEU A 48 -21.70 -7.55 5.72
CA LEU A 48 -21.23 -8.23 4.50
C LEU A 48 -20.50 -7.28 3.53
N LEU A 49 -21.01 -6.07 3.31
CA LEU A 49 -20.35 -5.05 2.49
C LEU A 49 -19.05 -4.56 3.14
N ASP A 50 -19.02 -4.37 4.46
CA ASP A 50 -17.81 -4.00 5.22
C ASP A 50 -16.78 -5.13 5.26
N ILE A 51 -17.20 -6.38 5.39
CA ILE A 51 -16.30 -7.54 5.29
C ILE A 51 -15.72 -7.62 3.87
N SER A 52 -16.55 -7.42 2.85
CA SER A 52 -16.08 -7.43 1.46
C SER A 52 -15.14 -6.25 1.18
N GLY A 53 -15.44 -5.06 1.71
CA GLY A 53 -14.63 -3.85 1.60
C GLY A 53 -13.33 -3.90 2.43
N SER A 54 -13.34 -4.53 3.60
CA SER A 54 -12.14 -4.74 4.45
C SER A 54 -11.20 -5.80 3.89
N LEU A 55 -11.75 -6.91 3.39
CA LEU A 55 -10.97 -7.91 2.64
C LEU A 55 -10.35 -7.32 1.37
N TRP A 56 -11.00 -6.32 0.78
CA TRP A 56 -10.55 -5.62 -0.42
C TRP A 56 -9.52 -4.50 -0.14
N SER A 57 -9.69 -3.73 0.92
CA SER A 57 -8.79 -2.62 1.30
C SER A 57 -7.60 -3.03 2.18
N GLY A 58 -7.62 -4.23 2.77
CA GLY A 58 -6.61 -4.69 3.72
C GLY A 58 -6.64 -3.97 5.07
N GLN A 59 -7.57 -3.03 5.24
CA GLN A 59 -7.88 -2.38 6.51
C GLN A 59 -9.01 -3.16 7.20
N GLY A 60 -9.09 -3.12 8.52
CA GLY A 60 -10.24 -3.67 9.26
C GLY A 60 -11.57 -3.02 8.83
N PRO A 61 -12.74 -3.55 9.25
CA PRO A 61 -14.02 -2.91 8.95
C PRO A 61 -14.00 -1.42 9.31
N LEU A 62 -14.49 -0.58 8.39
CA LEU A 62 -14.34 0.89 8.43
C LEU A 62 -15.01 1.54 9.66
N LEU A 63 -15.94 0.83 10.29
CA LEU A 63 -16.58 1.24 11.52
C LEU A 63 -16.15 0.31 12.67
N PRO A 64 -15.39 0.79 13.68
CA PRO A 64 -15.32 0.14 14.98
C PRO A 64 -16.63 0.41 15.72
N GLY A 65 -17.70 -0.25 15.30
CA GLY A 65 -19.04 -0.04 15.83
C GLY A 65 -19.43 -1.08 16.88
N HIS A 66 -20.34 -0.68 17.76
CA HIS A 66 -21.02 -1.45 18.81
C HIS A 66 -21.74 -2.74 18.33
N TYR A 67 -21.39 -3.35 17.19
CA TYR A 67 -21.95 -4.61 16.67
C TYR A 67 -20.91 -5.73 16.58
N TRP A 68 -19.63 -5.46 16.87
CA TRP A 68 -18.58 -6.46 17.07
C TRP A 68 -18.29 -6.59 18.59
N ILE A 69 -18.08 -7.82 19.09
CA ILE A 69 -18.09 -8.19 20.53
C ILE A 69 -16.96 -7.48 21.32
N GLU A 70 -17.21 -6.94 22.52
CA GLU A 70 -16.94 -7.64 23.81
C GLU A 70 -18.10 -7.71 24.84
N ASP A 71 -18.09 -8.86 25.53
CA ASP A 71 -18.76 -9.34 26.75
C ASP A 71 -20.29 -9.30 26.88
N ALA A 72 -20.92 -10.44 26.54
CA ALA A 72 -22.14 -10.84 27.23
C ALA A 72 -21.75 -11.48 28.58
N PRO A 73 -22.35 -11.07 29.71
CA PRO A 73 -22.06 -11.69 31.00
C PRO A 73 -22.44 -13.18 30.94
N THR A 74 -21.50 -14.04 31.31
CA THR A 74 -21.73 -15.47 31.55
C THR A 74 -22.86 -15.66 32.56
N PRO A 75 -23.80 -16.61 32.34
CA PRO A 75 -24.82 -16.98 33.32
C PRO A 75 -24.16 -17.79 34.45
N SER A 76 -23.34 -17.13 35.25
CA SER A 76 -22.74 -17.71 36.45
C SER A 76 -22.44 -16.59 37.44
N SER A 77 -23.50 -15.99 37.97
CA SER A 77 -23.49 -15.29 39.25
C SER A 77 -24.73 -15.73 40.04
N PRO A 78 -24.58 -16.05 41.34
CA PRO A 78 -25.67 -16.64 42.12
C PRO A 78 -26.80 -15.62 42.37
N PRO A 79 -28.03 -16.08 42.64
CA PRO A 79 -29.19 -15.20 42.74
C PRO A 79 -29.04 -14.19 43.90
N LYS A 80 -29.34 -12.91 43.63
CA LYS A 80 -29.52 -11.90 44.67
C LYS A 80 -30.77 -12.23 45.50
N GLN A 81 -30.58 -12.47 46.78
CA GLN A 81 -31.66 -12.50 47.78
C GLN A 81 -32.23 -11.09 47.97
N LEU A 82 -33.55 -10.97 48.00
CA LEU A 82 -34.23 -9.79 48.55
C LEU A 82 -34.15 -9.82 50.09
N PRO A 83 -34.28 -8.66 50.77
CA PRO A 83 -34.03 -8.54 52.21
C PRO A 83 -34.99 -9.30 53.14
N ASP A 84 -35.99 -10.03 52.61
CA ASP A 84 -36.96 -10.80 53.41
C ASP A 84 -36.86 -12.33 53.26
N GLY A 85 -35.93 -12.84 52.45
CA GLY A 85 -35.58 -14.26 52.41
C GLY A 85 -36.50 -15.21 51.62
N SER A 86 -37.39 -14.72 50.75
CA SER A 86 -38.25 -15.60 49.94
C SER A 86 -37.75 -15.86 48.50
N LEU A 87 -37.91 -17.09 48.00
CA LEU A 87 -37.60 -17.56 46.63
C LEU A 87 -38.91 -17.93 45.90
N VAL A 88 -39.06 -17.54 44.61
CA VAL A 88 -40.21 -17.93 43.79
C VAL A 88 -39.76 -18.77 42.58
N ASN A 89 -40.29 -20.00 42.49
CA ASN A 89 -40.18 -20.90 41.33
C ASN A 89 -41.61 -21.28 40.82
N GLY A 90 -41.98 -20.79 39.62
CA GLY A 90 -43.00 -21.28 38.67
C GLY A 90 -44.50 -21.32 39.08
N PRO A 91 -45.44 -21.74 38.19
CA PRO A 91 -45.76 -21.25 36.81
C PRO A 91 -47.29 -21.06 36.56
N VAL A 92 -47.74 -20.26 35.57
CA VAL A 92 -49.09 -20.39 34.92
C VAL A 92 -49.08 -19.88 33.47
N LEU A 93 -49.62 -20.67 32.51
CA LEU A 93 -49.96 -20.31 31.12
C LEU A 93 -51.46 -19.92 30.99
N PRO A 94 -51.85 -19.07 30.00
CA PRO A 94 -52.86 -19.57 29.05
C PRO A 94 -52.79 -19.01 27.60
N GLY A 95 -53.29 -19.81 26.64
CA GLY A 95 -54.09 -19.36 25.48
C GLY A 95 -53.41 -19.21 24.11
N PRO A 96 -54.11 -19.47 22.98
CA PRO A 96 -53.51 -19.95 21.73
C PRO A 96 -53.08 -18.81 20.79
N SER A 97 -51.78 -18.62 20.63
CA SER A 97 -51.22 -17.86 19.51
C SER A 97 -49.82 -18.35 19.17
N ALA A 98 -49.72 -18.95 17.98
CA ALA A 98 -48.52 -19.30 17.21
C ALA A 98 -47.44 -20.15 17.91
N PRO A 99 -46.88 -21.18 17.23
CA PRO A 99 -45.96 -22.12 17.85
C PRO A 99 -44.70 -21.43 18.37
N SER A 100 -44.34 -21.75 19.62
CA SER A 100 -43.11 -21.35 20.29
C SER A 100 -41.89 -21.79 19.48
N LYS A 101 -40.95 -20.85 19.25
CA LYS A 101 -39.64 -21.07 18.63
C LYS A 101 -38.81 -22.09 19.43
N GLY A 102 -39.05 -23.37 19.17
CA GLY A 102 -38.11 -24.44 19.44
C GLY A 102 -37.00 -24.39 18.40
N GLN A 103 -35.79 -24.10 18.87
CA GLN A 103 -34.50 -24.52 18.32
C GLN A 103 -34.39 -24.53 16.78
N LEU A 104 -34.04 -23.38 16.23
CA LEU A 104 -33.83 -23.22 14.79
C LEU A 104 -32.34 -23.17 14.51
N ASN A 105 -31.84 -24.23 13.87
CA ASN A 105 -30.49 -24.26 13.33
C ASN A 105 -30.37 -23.30 12.15
N TRP A 106 -29.20 -22.69 12.07
CA TRP A 106 -28.82 -21.60 11.18
C TRP A 106 -29.07 -21.86 9.68
N PRO A 107 -29.56 -20.86 8.89
CA PRO A 107 -30.23 -19.60 9.28
C PRO A 107 -31.75 -19.60 8.99
N TYR A 108 -32.51 -18.89 9.86
CA TYR A 108 -33.98 -18.95 10.02
C TYR A 108 -34.75 -17.67 9.59
N TYR A 109 -34.14 -16.74 8.87
CA TYR A 109 -34.77 -15.44 8.55
C TYR A 109 -34.57 -14.97 7.10
N ASP A 110 -33.97 -15.82 6.27
CA ASP A 110 -34.05 -15.77 4.80
C ASP A 110 -34.71 -17.07 4.36
N ASP A 111 -35.91 -17.34 4.88
CA ASP A 111 -36.70 -18.53 4.56
C ASP A 111 -37.06 -18.48 3.07
N GLY A 112 -36.14 -18.95 2.23
CA GLY A 112 -36.19 -18.88 0.77
C GLY A 112 -34.94 -18.33 0.07
N GLY A 113 -33.99 -17.70 0.76
CA GLY A 113 -32.73 -17.26 0.15
C GLY A 113 -32.82 -15.98 -0.71
N VAL A 114 -33.88 -15.18 -0.61
CA VAL A 114 -34.24 -14.12 -1.57
C VAL A 114 -33.19 -13.02 -1.64
N MET A 115 -32.78 -12.44 -0.51
CA MET A 115 -31.83 -11.30 -0.53
C MET A 115 -30.40 -11.73 -0.80
N THR A 116 -30.02 -12.91 -0.29
CA THR A 116 -28.75 -13.55 -0.62
C THR A 116 -28.67 -13.84 -2.13
N SER A 117 -29.77 -14.29 -2.72
CA SER A 117 -29.88 -14.54 -4.16
C SER A 117 -29.86 -13.24 -4.96
N THR A 118 -30.57 -12.19 -4.53
CA THR A 118 -30.60 -10.88 -5.19
C THR A 118 -29.21 -10.25 -5.24
N PHE A 119 -28.45 -10.27 -4.14
CA PHE A 119 -27.09 -9.76 -4.12
C PHE A 119 -26.11 -10.65 -4.90
N HIS A 120 -26.29 -11.97 -4.87
CA HIS A 120 -25.50 -12.90 -5.68
C HIS A 120 -25.71 -12.65 -7.19
N LEU A 121 -26.97 -12.49 -7.63
CA LEU A 121 -27.31 -12.15 -9.01
C LEU A 121 -26.72 -10.80 -9.42
N PHE A 122 -26.76 -9.81 -8.52
CA PHE A 122 -26.11 -8.53 -8.73
C PHE A 122 -24.59 -8.67 -8.99
N MET A 123 -23.88 -9.47 -8.18
CA MET A 123 -22.45 -9.73 -8.39
C MET A 123 -22.15 -10.46 -9.71
N ILE A 124 -23.06 -11.33 -10.16
CA ILE A 124 -22.96 -11.96 -11.48
C ILE A 124 -23.03 -10.89 -12.58
N PHE A 125 -23.92 -9.89 -12.49
CA PHE A 125 -24.00 -8.83 -13.49
C PHE A 125 -22.73 -7.98 -13.55
N ILE A 126 -22.15 -7.62 -12.41
CA ILE A 126 -20.86 -6.90 -12.38
C ILE A 126 -19.76 -7.72 -13.07
N ALA A 127 -19.68 -9.03 -12.79
CA ALA A 127 -18.69 -9.91 -13.42
C ALA A 127 -18.91 -10.01 -14.95
N LYS A 128 -20.17 -10.14 -15.40
CA LYS A 128 -20.53 -10.15 -16.83
C LYS A 128 -20.10 -8.85 -17.51
N VAL A 129 -20.39 -7.69 -16.93
CA VAL A 129 -20.00 -6.37 -17.48
C VAL A 129 -18.48 -6.20 -17.51
N SER A 130 -17.76 -6.68 -16.49
CA SER A 130 -16.29 -6.64 -16.47
C SER A 130 -15.66 -7.45 -17.60
N ARG A 131 -16.13 -8.69 -17.82
CA ARG A 131 -15.70 -9.52 -18.96
C ARG A 131 -16.03 -8.87 -20.31
N LEU A 132 -17.24 -8.33 -20.43
CA LEU A 132 -17.68 -7.62 -21.63
C LEU A 132 -16.78 -6.41 -21.91
N SER A 133 -16.42 -5.65 -20.88
CA SER A 133 -15.50 -4.51 -21.00
C SER A 133 -14.13 -4.93 -21.53
N SER A 134 -13.56 -6.01 -20.99
CA SER A 134 -12.28 -6.58 -21.46
C SER A 134 -12.35 -6.99 -22.93
N ARG A 135 -13.41 -7.71 -23.32
CA ARG A 135 -13.61 -8.15 -24.71
C ARG A 135 -13.84 -6.98 -25.66
N ALA A 136 -14.61 -5.98 -25.25
CA ALA A 136 -14.82 -4.76 -26.03
C ALA A 136 -13.50 -4.03 -26.32
N MET A 137 -12.54 -4.07 -25.40
CA MET A 137 -11.20 -3.48 -25.59
C MET A 137 -10.24 -4.32 -26.43
N ALA A 138 -10.62 -5.57 -26.73
CA ALA A 138 -9.86 -6.52 -27.55
C ALA A 138 -10.49 -6.74 -28.93
N ALA A 139 -11.75 -6.31 -29.14
CA ALA A 139 -12.42 -6.35 -30.43
C ALA A 139 -11.68 -5.44 -31.43
N THR A 140 -11.36 -5.99 -32.59
CA THR A 140 -10.63 -5.28 -33.66
C THR A 140 -11.35 -5.31 -35.00
N THR A 141 -12.40 -6.14 -35.10
CA THR A 141 -13.21 -6.30 -36.31
C THR A 141 -14.64 -5.82 -36.09
N PRO A 142 -15.34 -5.33 -37.13
CA PRO A 142 -16.74 -4.92 -37.03
C PRO A 142 -17.68 -6.05 -36.56
N GLU A 143 -17.34 -7.30 -36.87
CA GLU A 143 -18.09 -8.50 -36.45
C GLU A 143 -17.95 -8.75 -34.94
N GLU A 144 -16.74 -8.60 -34.39
CA GLU A 144 -16.49 -8.67 -32.94
C GLU A 144 -17.18 -7.52 -32.20
N GLU A 145 -17.15 -6.31 -32.75
CA GLU A 145 -17.85 -5.14 -32.19
C GLU A 145 -19.37 -5.35 -32.17
N ALA A 146 -19.93 -5.91 -33.24
CA ALA A 146 -21.36 -6.25 -33.30
C ALA A 146 -21.73 -7.33 -32.27
N GLN A 147 -20.87 -8.33 -32.06
CA GLN A 147 -21.07 -9.37 -31.06
C GLN A 147 -21.03 -8.82 -29.63
N VAL A 148 -20.05 -7.95 -29.33
CA VAL A 148 -19.95 -7.23 -28.05
C VAL A 148 -21.21 -6.41 -27.81
N ARG A 149 -21.70 -5.70 -28.82
CA ARG A 149 -22.92 -4.90 -28.72
C ARG A 149 -24.17 -5.75 -28.45
N MET A 150 -24.28 -6.91 -29.09
CA MET A 150 -25.39 -7.84 -28.86
C MET A 150 -25.40 -8.36 -27.41
N GLU A 151 -24.25 -8.83 -26.93
CA GLU A 151 -24.07 -9.34 -25.56
C GLU A 151 -24.29 -8.23 -24.51
N ALA A 152 -23.89 -7.00 -24.82
CA ALA A 152 -24.16 -5.83 -23.97
C ALA A 152 -25.67 -5.61 -23.76
N LEU A 153 -26.46 -5.69 -24.84
CA LEU A 153 -27.90 -5.54 -24.81
C LEU A 153 -28.60 -6.72 -24.11
N GLU A 154 -28.09 -7.93 -24.28
CA GLU A 154 -28.57 -9.12 -23.56
C GLU A 154 -28.37 -8.95 -22.05
N ILE A 155 -27.16 -8.58 -21.60
CA ILE A 155 -26.87 -8.35 -20.18
C ILE A 155 -27.77 -7.24 -19.63
N ARG A 156 -27.98 -6.15 -20.38
CA ARG A 156 -28.90 -5.07 -19.97
C ARG A 156 -30.32 -5.58 -19.76
N ASN A 157 -30.83 -6.42 -20.68
CA ASN A 157 -32.19 -6.95 -20.56
C ASN A 157 -32.32 -7.91 -19.38
N GLU A 158 -31.28 -8.71 -19.09
CA GLU A 158 -31.25 -9.53 -17.88
C GLU A 158 -31.26 -8.69 -16.59
N VAL A 159 -30.48 -7.60 -16.55
CA VAL A 159 -30.47 -6.66 -15.42
C VAL A 159 -31.84 -6.03 -15.22
N GLU A 160 -32.51 -5.61 -16.30
CA GLU A 160 -33.86 -5.05 -16.24
C GLU A 160 -34.87 -6.08 -15.72
N MET A 161 -34.88 -7.31 -16.26
CA MET A 161 -35.77 -8.37 -15.79
C MET A 161 -35.55 -8.69 -14.31
N TRP A 162 -34.28 -8.74 -13.89
CA TRP A 162 -33.93 -8.92 -12.49
C TRP A 162 -34.43 -7.75 -11.64
N TRP A 163 -34.19 -6.51 -12.05
CA TRP A 163 -34.62 -5.32 -11.32
C TRP A 163 -36.14 -5.24 -11.16
N GLN A 164 -36.89 -5.61 -12.19
CA GLN A 164 -38.35 -5.70 -12.11
C GLN A 164 -38.84 -6.81 -11.17
N SER A 165 -38.05 -7.88 -10.98
CA SER A 165 -38.33 -8.97 -10.05
C SER A 165 -37.95 -8.66 -8.59
N CYS A 166 -37.19 -7.59 -8.34
CA CYS A 166 -36.79 -7.18 -7.00
C CYS A 166 -38.00 -6.73 -6.15
N PRO A 167 -37.94 -6.86 -4.81
CA PRO A 167 -38.99 -6.40 -3.92
C PRO A 167 -39.32 -4.91 -4.10
N PRO A 168 -40.59 -4.48 -4.01
CA PRO A 168 -40.99 -3.08 -4.16
C PRO A 168 -40.26 -2.12 -3.21
N GLY A 169 -39.97 -2.55 -1.98
CA GLY A 169 -39.22 -1.73 -1.01
C GLY A 169 -37.82 -1.36 -1.48
N LEU A 170 -37.17 -2.22 -2.26
CA LEU A 170 -35.87 -1.96 -2.88
C LEU A 170 -36.01 -1.16 -4.19
N ARG A 171 -36.95 -1.56 -5.04
CA ARG A 171 -37.12 -1.01 -6.40
C ARG A 171 -37.69 0.41 -6.37
N ASP A 172 -38.76 0.61 -5.60
CA ASP A 172 -39.63 1.79 -5.67
C ASP A 172 -39.31 2.83 -4.58
N GLN A 173 -38.22 2.63 -3.82
CA GLN A 173 -37.75 3.58 -2.80
C GLN A 173 -37.51 4.97 -3.39
N ARG A 174 -38.00 6.01 -2.73
CA ARG A 174 -37.71 7.40 -3.12
C ARG A 174 -36.27 7.78 -2.77
N THR A 175 -35.62 8.52 -3.66
CA THR A 175 -34.26 9.03 -3.48
C THR A 175 -34.18 10.02 -2.31
N ASP A 176 -35.22 10.85 -2.11
CA ASP A 176 -35.29 11.91 -1.08
C ASP A 176 -35.63 11.45 0.35
N TRP A 177 -35.51 10.16 0.64
CA TRP A 177 -36.04 9.55 1.87
C TRP A 177 -35.48 10.16 3.17
N ARG A 178 -34.30 10.78 3.18
CA ARG A 178 -33.76 11.44 4.39
C ARG A 178 -34.47 12.75 4.72
N ARG A 179 -34.98 13.46 3.71
CA ARG A 179 -35.67 14.74 3.85
C ARG A 179 -37.18 14.60 4.05
N GLN A 180 -37.73 13.39 3.93
CA GLN A 180 -39.17 13.16 4.09
C GLN A 180 -39.65 13.44 5.53
N PRO A 181 -40.79 14.12 5.70
CA PRO A 181 -41.37 14.37 7.01
C PRO A 181 -41.81 13.04 7.64
N ARG A 182 -41.40 12.80 8.89
CA ARG A 182 -41.78 11.61 9.67
C ARG A 182 -42.21 12.01 11.08
N GLU A 183 -43.18 11.28 11.64
CA GLU A 183 -43.63 11.48 13.03
C GLU A 183 -42.52 11.16 14.06
N ARG A 184 -41.65 10.20 13.74
CA ARG A 184 -40.45 9.88 14.51
C ARG A 184 -39.23 9.78 13.61
N LYS A 185 -38.05 10.04 14.19
CA LYS A 185 -36.79 9.75 13.52
C LYS A 185 -36.66 8.25 13.30
N LEU A 186 -36.03 7.88 12.18
CA LEU A 186 -35.63 6.51 11.93
C LEU A 186 -34.64 6.07 13.00
N THR A 187 -34.73 4.81 13.38
CA THR A 187 -33.67 4.14 14.14
C THR A 187 -32.43 4.00 13.26
N VAL A 188 -31.29 3.68 13.88
CA VAL A 188 -30.04 3.43 13.14
C VAL A 188 -30.24 2.30 12.12
N ALA A 189 -30.91 1.21 12.51
CA ALA A 189 -31.24 0.09 11.63
C ALA A 189 -32.11 0.53 10.44
N GLU A 190 -33.21 1.23 10.68
CA GLU A 190 -34.08 1.72 9.60
C GLU A 190 -33.38 2.74 8.69
N THR A 191 -32.47 3.57 9.22
CA THR A 191 -31.67 4.51 8.42
C THR A 191 -30.74 3.76 7.48
N LEU A 192 -30.07 2.76 8.04
CA LEU A 192 -29.24 1.81 7.33
C LEU A 192 -30.08 1.10 6.24
N GLU A 193 -31.37 0.81 6.46
CA GLU A 193 -32.27 0.22 5.43
C GLU A 193 -32.30 1.00 4.16
N GLU A 194 -32.66 2.25 4.36
CA GLU A 194 -32.93 3.14 3.29
C GLU A 194 -31.61 3.46 2.54
N GLU A 195 -30.47 3.45 3.25
CA GLU A 195 -29.15 3.56 2.63
C GLU A 195 -28.77 2.36 1.77
N ALA A 196 -29.08 1.12 2.20
CA ALA A 196 -28.81 -0.09 1.41
C ALA A 196 -29.57 -0.08 0.08
N PHE A 197 -30.86 0.31 0.13
CA PHE A 197 -31.70 0.35 -1.05
C PHE A 197 -31.23 1.42 -2.04
N SER A 198 -30.89 2.61 -1.54
CA SER A 198 -30.31 3.68 -2.35
C SER A 198 -28.97 3.26 -2.96
N SER A 199 -28.09 2.61 -2.20
CA SER A 199 -26.80 2.11 -2.69
C SER A 199 -26.96 1.04 -3.78
N THR A 200 -27.90 0.12 -3.60
CA THR A 200 -28.22 -0.93 -4.60
C THR A 200 -28.81 -0.34 -5.88
N LYS A 201 -29.68 0.66 -5.76
CA LYS A 201 -30.24 1.41 -6.89
C LYS A 201 -29.14 2.15 -7.66
N ALA A 202 -28.25 2.85 -6.96
CA ALA A 202 -27.12 3.55 -7.59
C ALA A 202 -26.19 2.59 -8.35
N CYS A 203 -25.95 1.41 -7.79
CA CYS A 203 -25.20 0.33 -8.42
C CYS A 203 -25.86 -0.21 -9.70
N MET A 204 -27.16 -0.46 -9.67
CA MET A 204 -27.93 -0.90 -10.84
C MET A 204 -27.84 0.14 -11.96
N HIS A 205 -28.07 1.42 -11.67
CA HIS A 205 -27.90 2.50 -12.63
C HIS A 205 -26.45 2.60 -13.15
N GLY A 206 -25.46 2.34 -12.28
CA GLY A 206 -24.06 2.23 -12.65
C GLY A 206 -23.81 1.16 -13.71
N ILE A 207 -24.40 -0.04 -13.56
CA ILE A 207 -24.31 -1.13 -14.54
C ILE A 207 -24.89 -0.69 -15.88
N VAL A 208 -26.09 -0.09 -15.87
CA VAL A 208 -26.75 0.40 -17.08
C VAL A 208 -25.89 1.42 -17.82
N MET A 209 -25.41 2.45 -17.12
CA MET A 209 -24.54 3.48 -17.69
C MET A 209 -23.24 2.89 -18.27
N PHE A 210 -22.64 1.93 -17.58
CA PHE A 210 -21.42 1.26 -18.02
C PHE A 210 -21.66 0.45 -19.31
N ILE A 211 -22.76 -0.29 -19.39
CA ILE A 211 -23.15 -1.05 -20.58
C ILE A 211 -23.31 -0.11 -21.78
N TYR A 212 -24.03 1.00 -21.61
CA TYR A 212 -24.21 1.97 -22.69
C TYR A 212 -22.92 2.70 -23.05
N HIS A 213 -21.99 2.87 -22.11
CA HIS A 213 -20.63 3.33 -22.44
C HIS A 213 -19.88 2.30 -23.28
N ILE A 214 -20.01 0.99 -23.02
CA ILE A 214 -19.42 -0.06 -23.86
C ILE A 214 -20.01 -0.03 -25.28
N ILE A 215 -21.33 0.17 -25.40
CA ILE A 215 -22.04 0.22 -26.70
C ILE A 215 -21.67 1.48 -27.50
N ASN A 216 -21.56 2.62 -26.82
CA ASN A 216 -21.31 3.92 -27.44
C ASN A 216 -20.17 4.68 -26.72
N PRO A 217 -18.92 4.19 -26.85
CA PRO A 217 -17.79 4.69 -26.05
C PRO A 217 -17.36 6.10 -26.45
N LEU A 218 -17.53 6.45 -27.73
CA LEU A 218 -17.16 7.75 -28.29
C LEU A 218 -18.35 8.71 -28.47
N GLY A 219 -19.57 8.29 -28.11
CA GLY A 219 -20.75 9.16 -28.18
C GLY A 219 -21.17 9.50 -29.62
N LEU A 220 -20.90 8.61 -30.58
CA LEU A 220 -21.22 8.83 -32.00
C LEU A 220 -22.71 8.62 -32.30
N GLU A 221 -23.37 7.78 -31.50
CA GLU A 221 -24.81 7.54 -31.58
C GLU A 221 -25.57 8.36 -30.53
N PRO A 222 -26.88 8.64 -30.74
CA PRO A 222 -27.72 9.24 -29.71
C PRO A 222 -27.72 8.43 -28.42
N GLN A 223 -27.68 9.12 -27.29
CA GLN A 223 -27.74 8.48 -25.98
C GLN A 223 -29.14 7.89 -25.72
N SER A 224 -29.19 6.73 -25.07
CA SER A 224 -30.46 6.11 -24.67
C SER A 224 -31.23 7.01 -23.69
N ALA A 225 -32.56 7.01 -23.80
CA ALA A 225 -33.46 7.79 -22.95
C ALA A 225 -33.40 7.40 -21.46
N GLU A 226 -32.83 6.23 -21.14
CA GLU A 226 -32.68 5.73 -19.77
C GLU A 226 -31.49 6.35 -19.03
N ILE A 227 -30.50 6.90 -19.76
CA ILE A 227 -29.27 7.41 -19.17
C ILE A 227 -29.48 8.72 -18.39
N PRO A 228 -30.25 9.71 -18.89
CA PRO A 228 -30.53 10.91 -18.12
C PRO A 228 -31.20 10.62 -16.76
N GLU A 229 -32.13 9.67 -16.71
CA GLU A 229 -32.79 9.28 -15.45
C GLU A 229 -31.82 8.56 -14.52
N ALA A 230 -30.99 7.66 -15.05
CA ALA A 230 -29.96 6.98 -14.27
C ALA A 230 -28.93 7.95 -13.66
N ILE A 231 -28.50 8.97 -14.41
CA ILE A 231 -27.60 10.02 -13.90
C ILE A 231 -28.29 10.80 -12.79
N LYS A 232 -29.54 11.22 -13.02
CA LYS A 232 -30.32 11.99 -12.04
C LYS A 232 -30.47 11.22 -10.73
N ASP A 233 -30.92 9.97 -10.78
CA ASP A 233 -31.15 9.15 -9.59
C ASP A 233 -29.86 8.94 -8.79
N VAL A 234 -28.73 8.67 -9.45
CA VAL A 234 -27.43 8.53 -8.77
C VAL A 234 -26.99 9.84 -8.10
N LEU A 235 -27.20 10.98 -8.75
CA LEU A 235 -26.84 12.28 -8.18
C LEU A 235 -27.75 12.65 -7.00
N GLU A 236 -29.06 12.39 -7.09
CA GLU A 236 -29.99 12.58 -5.96
C GLU A 236 -29.62 11.71 -4.76
N ILE A 237 -29.29 10.43 -4.99
CA ILE A 237 -28.80 9.53 -3.93
C ILE A 237 -27.50 10.07 -3.31
N ALA A 238 -26.60 10.61 -4.14
CA ALA A 238 -25.35 11.19 -3.67
C ALA A 238 -25.56 12.45 -2.82
N GLU A 239 -26.53 13.31 -3.18
CA GLU A 239 -26.87 14.50 -2.40
C GLU A 239 -27.39 14.15 -1.01
N GLU A 240 -28.19 13.09 -0.91
CA GLU A 240 -28.76 12.64 0.36
C GLU A 240 -27.72 11.98 1.25
N THR A 241 -26.69 11.36 0.67
CA THR A 241 -25.72 10.56 1.41
C THR A 241 -24.62 11.44 2.02
N PRO A 242 -24.46 11.48 3.37
CA PRO A 242 -23.40 12.24 4.01
C PRO A 242 -22.00 11.78 3.58
N GLU A 243 -21.05 12.72 3.50
CA GLU A 243 -19.65 12.40 3.15
C GLU A 243 -18.96 11.64 4.29
N GLY A 244 -18.27 10.54 3.96
CA GLY A 244 -17.47 9.77 4.92
C GLY A 244 -18.27 8.77 5.78
N TYR A 245 -19.50 8.43 5.38
CA TYR A 245 -20.33 7.44 6.06
C TYR A 245 -20.44 6.13 5.27
N GLY A 246 -20.46 5.00 6.01
CA GLY A 246 -20.00 3.67 5.60
C GLY A 246 -20.82 2.85 4.61
N LEU A 247 -21.26 3.44 3.50
CA LEU A 247 -21.94 2.72 2.42
C LEU A 247 -21.57 3.11 0.99
N GLU A 248 -20.54 3.93 0.90
CA GLU A 248 -20.21 4.60 -0.34
C GLU A 248 -19.71 3.63 -1.42
N MET A 249 -19.33 2.38 -1.14
CA MET A 249 -18.88 1.45 -2.18
C MET A 249 -19.90 1.26 -3.31
N GLY A 250 -21.19 1.09 -2.98
CA GLY A 250 -22.22 0.93 -4.01
C GLY A 250 -22.52 2.25 -4.74
N LEU A 251 -22.41 3.37 -4.03
CA LEU A 251 -22.58 4.71 -4.58
C LEU A 251 -21.39 5.14 -5.47
N TYR A 252 -20.16 4.77 -5.11
CA TYR A 252 -18.92 5.09 -5.82
C TYR A 252 -18.90 4.45 -7.20
N TYR A 253 -19.40 3.23 -7.33
CA TYR A 253 -19.59 2.61 -8.63
C TYR A 253 -20.56 3.41 -9.51
N GLY A 254 -21.70 3.83 -8.96
CA GLY A 254 -22.66 4.69 -9.65
C GLY A 254 -22.06 6.05 -10.03
N LEU A 255 -21.37 6.72 -9.11
CA LEU A 255 -20.72 8.02 -9.34
C LEU A 255 -19.61 7.95 -10.39
N PHE A 256 -18.83 6.88 -10.39
CA PHE A 256 -17.84 6.65 -11.43
C PHE A 256 -18.50 6.44 -12.80
N ALA A 257 -19.58 5.66 -12.84
CA ALA A 257 -20.37 5.46 -14.06
C ALA A 257 -20.99 6.77 -14.57
N VAL A 258 -21.47 7.67 -13.69
CA VAL A 258 -21.86 9.04 -14.06
C VAL A 258 -20.68 9.79 -14.67
N GLY A 259 -19.52 9.75 -14.02
CA GLY A 259 -18.31 10.45 -14.45
C GLY A 259 -17.82 10.07 -15.85
N ILE A 260 -17.86 8.78 -16.20
CA ILE A 260 -17.47 8.32 -17.56
C ILE A 260 -18.55 8.60 -18.61
N THR A 261 -19.79 8.83 -18.19
CA THR A 261 -20.93 9.01 -19.08
C THR A 261 -21.11 10.47 -19.50
N VAL A 262 -20.82 11.42 -18.60
CA VAL A 262 -20.94 12.85 -18.88
C VAL A 262 -19.80 13.38 -19.75
N VAL A 263 -20.13 14.39 -20.57
CA VAL A 263 -19.17 15.06 -21.46
C VAL A 263 -19.27 16.56 -21.21
N ASN A 264 -18.15 17.13 -20.79
CA ASN A 264 -17.95 18.57 -20.58
C ASN A 264 -19.02 19.22 -19.69
N ASN A 265 -19.41 18.53 -18.62
CA ASN A 265 -20.43 19.00 -17.68
C ASN A 265 -19.78 19.31 -16.34
N TYR A 266 -19.19 20.51 -16.24
CA TYR A 266 -18.48 20.97 -15.04
C TYR A 266 -19.30 20.83 -13.75
N THR A 267 -20.62 21.03 -13.80
CA THR A 267 -21.49 20.94 -12.63
C THR A 267 -21.58 19.51 -12.10
N ILE A 268 -21.81 18.53 -12.98
CA ILE A 268 -21.88 17.13 -12.58
C ILE A 268 -20.49 16.61 -12.19
N GLU A 269 -19.46 16.98 -12.95
CA GLU A 269 -18.06 16.63 -12.66
C GLU A 269 -17.64 17.10 -11.26
N GLU A 270 -18.04 18.31 -10.83
CA GLU A 270 -17.74 18.80 -9.49
C GLU A 270 -18.43 17.99 -8.39
N VAL A 271 -19.68 17.55 -8.61
CA VAL A 271 -20.40 16.69 -7.65
C VAL A 271 -19.70 15.33 -7.51
N VAL A 272 -19.35 14.71 -8.65
CA VAL A 272 -18.61 13.43 -8.67
C VAL A 272 -17.24 13.58 -8.03
N ARG A 273 -16.50 14.65 -8.38
CA ARG A 273 -15.19 14.99 -7.79
C ARG A 273 -15.28 15.12 -6.28
N ARG A 274 -16.21 15.92 -5.77
CA ARG A 274 -16.38 16.14 -4.33
C ARG A 274 -16.60 14.83 -3.58
N LYS A 275 -17.48 13.96 -4.10
CA LYS A 275 -17.81 12.68 -3.47
C LYS A 275 -16.67 11.66 -3.53
N LEU A 276 -16.02 11.52 -4.68
CA LEU A 276 -14.91 10.56 -4.83
C LEU A 276 -13.61 11.04 -4.16
N LYS A 277 -13.47 12.34 -3.85
CA LYS A 277 -12.29 12.88 -3.16
C LYS A 277 -12.22 12.47 -1.68
N ALA A 278 -13.34 12.03 -1.10
CA ALA A 278 -13.38 11.53 0.27
C ALA A 278 -12.42 10.33 0.47
N ASP A 279 -12.24 9.48 -0.55
CA ASP A 279 -11.18 8.48 -0.58
C ASP A 279 -10.58 8.33 -1.99
N THR A 280 -9.47 9.02 -2.24
CA THR A 280 -8.80 8.99 -3.55
C THR A 280 -8.16 7.64 -3.90
N ARG A 281 -8.12 6.70 -2.94
CA ARG A 281 -7.54 5.36 -3.13
C ARG A 281 -8.58 4.33 -3.57
N ILE A 282 -9.84 4.74 -3.79
CA ILE A 282 -10.88 3.84 -4.27
C ILE A 282 -10.47 3.27 -5.63
N ALA A 283 -10.20 1.97 -5.64
CA ALA A 283 -10.28 1.15 -6.83
C ALA A 283 -11.73 0.65 -6.99
N LEU A 284 -12.21 0.63 -8.23
CA LEU A 284 -13.48 0.02 -8.61
C LEU A 284 -13.15 -1.17 -9.50
N TYR A 285 -14.08 -2.13 -9.62
CA TYR A 285 -13.90 -3.40 -10.36
C TYR A 285 -13.14 -3.30 -11.69
N ASN A 286 -13.25 -2.17 -12.40
CA ASN A 286 -12.58 -1.94 -13.67
C ASN A 286 -11.70 -0.68 -13.70
N ALA A 287 -11.55 0.06 -12.60
CA ALA A 287 -10.88 1.35 -12.56
C ALA A 287 -10.14 1.56 -11.24
N ASP A 288 -8.83 1.38 -11.24
CA ASP A 288 -7.98 1.79 -10.13
C ASP A 288 -7.85 3.32 -10.11
N ARG A 289 -7.84 3.91 -8.92
CA ARG A 289 -7.76 5.37 -8.72
C ARG A 289 -8.83 6.09 -9.54
N ALA A 290 -10.08 5.69 -9.32
CA ALA A 290 -11.24 6.07 -10.15
C ALA A 290 -11.35 7.58 -10.41
N LEU A 291 -11.12 8.41 -9.38
CA LEU A 291 -11.17 9.87 -9.53
C LEU A 291 -10.06 10.40 -10.45
N GLU A 292 -8.84 9.87 -10.35
CA GLU A 292 -7.72 10.35 -11.17
C GLU A 292 -7.90 10.01 -12.64
N LEU A 293 -8.42 8.82 -12.91
CA LEU A 293 -8.82 8.40 -14.24
C LEU A 293 -9.89 9.34 -14.83
N LEU A 294 -10.89 9.70 -14.03
CA LEU A 294 -11.92 10.67 -14.42
C LEU A 294 -11.34 12.07 -14.66
N GLU A 295 -10.41 12.55 -13.84
CA GLU A 295 -9.76 13.86 -14.06
C GLU A 295 -8.98 13.91 -15.38
N VAL A 296 -8.28 12.82 -15.74
CA VAL A 296 -7.59 12.73 -17.04
C VAL A 296 -8.60 12.64 -18.18
N LEU A 297 -9.66 11.85 -18.02
CA LEU A 297 -10.74 11.73 -18.99
C LEU A 297 -11.40 13.11 -19.24
N TRP A 298 -11.90 13.76 -18.20
CA TRP A 298 -12.58 15.06 -18.30
C TRP A 298 -11.66 16.11 -18.89
N ARG A 299 -10.39 16.19 -18.46
CA ARG A 299 -9.42 17.13 -19.06
C ARG A 299 -9.31 16.96 -20.58
N ARG A 300 -9.27 15.72 -21.07
CA ARG A 300 -9.23 15.44 -22.51
C ARG A 300 -10.55 15.76 -23.20
N GLN A 301 -11.68 15.41 -22.57
CA GLN A 301 -13.00 15.74 -23.12
C GLN A 301 -13.17 17.26 -23.27
N HIS A 302 -12.73 18.04 -22.29
CA HIS A 302 -12.76 19.51 -22.32
C HIS A 302 -11.79 20.05 -23.38
N GLN A 303 -10.56 19.53 -23.42
CA GLN A 303 -9.52 19.99 -24.35
C GLN A 303 -9.90 19.77 -25.82
N TYR A 304 -10.47 18.61 -26.14
CA TYR A 304 -10.80 18.23 -27.53
C TYR A 304 -12.29 18.34 -27.86
N ASN A 305 -13.10 18.83 -26.91
CA ASN A 305 -14.53 19.00 -27.01
C ASN A 305 -15.29 17.78 -27.58
N ARG A 306 -14.98 16.58 -27.07
CA ARG A 306 -15.59 15.31 -27.51
C ARG A 306 -15.55 14.24 -26.42
N LYS A 307 -16.42 13.24 -26.49
CA LYS A 307 -16.37 12.09 -25.60
C LYS A 307 -15.13 11.23 -25.88
N PHE A 308 -14.54 10.67 -24.84
CA PHE A 308 -13.45 9.71 -24.95
C PHE A 308 -13.83 8.39 -24.28
N ASP A 309 -13.26 7.30 -24.79
CA ASP A 309 -13.37 6.02 -24.10
C ASP A 309 -12.44 6.00 -22.88
N TRP A 310 -13.01 6.01 -21.68
CA TRP A 310 -12.25 5.98 -20.43
C TRP A 310 -11.34 4.75 -20.33
N ARG A 311 -11.70 3.62 -20.96
CA ARG A 311 -10.89 2.39 -20.96
C ARG A 311 -9.60 2.57 -21.75
N GLU A 312 -9.64 3.36 -22.81
CA GLU A 312 -8.47 3.71 -23.59
C GLU A 312 -7.61 4.76 -22.87
N VAL A 313 -8.25 5.71 -22.18
CA VAL A 313 -7.55 6.61 -21.26
C VAL A 313 -6.83 5.82 -20.16
N GLN A 314 -7.47 4.81 -19.59
CA GLN A 314 -6.90 3.94 -18.57
C GLN A 314 -5.68 3.17 -19.08
N LYS A 315 -5.76 2.56 -20.27
CA LYS A 315 -4.61 1.91 -20.94
C LYS A 315 -3.44 2.89 -21.13
N GLN A 316 -3.74 4.11 -21.59
CA GLN A 316 -2.71 5.13 -21.83
C GLN A 316 -2.09 5.70 -20.55
N MET A 317 -2.80 5.59 -19.42
CA MET A 317 -2.26 5.93 -18.10
C MET A 317 -1.35 4.83 -17.55
N ASP A 318 -1.16 3.72 -18.27
CA ASP A 318 -0.47 2.52 -17.78
C ASP A 318 -1.09 1.96 -16.49
N ILE A 319 -2.38 2.25 -16.27
CA ILE A 319 -3.20 1.68 -15.20
C ILE A 319 -3.70 0.34 -15.74
N HIS A 320 -3.00 -0.75 -15.41
CA HIS A 320 -3.35 -2.08 -15.90
C HIS A 320 -4.80 -2.47 -15.57
N ILE A 321 -5.58 -2.86 -16.58
CA ILE A 321 -6.68 -3.81 -16.39
C ILE A 321 -6.04 -5.20 -16.33
N CYS A 322 -5.86 -5.77 -15.13
CA CYS A 322 -5.52 -7.17 -14.99
C CYS A 322 -6.78 -8.03 -15.09
N ILE A 323 -7.26 -8.28 -16.31
CA ILE A 323 -8.00 -9.51 -16.59
C ILE A 323 -7.09 -10.34 -17.49
N CYS A 324 -6.17 -11.06 -16.86
CA CYS A 324 -5.36 -12.05 -17.57
C CYS A 324 -6.24 -13.29 -17.82
N PRO A 325 -6.47 -13.72 -19.08
CA PRO A 325 -7.15 -14.98 -19.36
C PRO A 325 -6.30 -16.22 -19.04
N CYS A 326 -5.06 -16.06 -18.55
CA CYS A 326 -4.10 -17.15 -18.44
C CYS A 326 -3.27 -17.03 -17.16
N LEU A 327 -3.82 -17.47 -16.02
CA LEU A 327 -3.00 -17.83 -14.86
C LEU A 327 -3.69 -18.89 -13.99
N SER A 328 -4.14 -19.96 -14.63
CA SER A 328 -4.61 -21.20 -13.97
C SER A 328 -3.58 -22.34 -14.04
N VAL A 329 -2.29 -22.06 -14.30
CA VAL A 329 -1.29 -23.13 -14.53
C VAL A 329 -0.17 -23.21 -13.47
N LEU A 330 0.02 -22.23 -12.59
CA LEU A 330 1.09 -22.32 -11.57
C LEU A 330 0.61 -22.65 -10.14
N ILE A 331 -0.69 -22.60 -9.86
CA ILE A 331 -1.23 -22.93 -8.52
C ILE A 331 -1.78 -24.37 -8.43
N VAL A 332 -1.99 -25.07 -9.55
CA VAL A 332 -2.45 -26.48 -9.53
C VAL A 332 -1.29 -27.47 -9.35
N MET A 333 -0.03 -27.06 -9.55
CA MET A 333 1.13 -27.93 -9.33
C MET A 333 1.51 -28.14 -7.85
N GLN A 334 0.90 -27.43 -6.90
CA GLN A 334 1.25 -27.54 -5.48
C GLN A 334 0.17 -28.15 -4.58
N ILE A 335 -0.96 -28.62 -5.14
CA ILE A 335 -2.08 -29.21 -4.36
C ILE A 335 -2.34 -30.70 -4.69
N TYR A 336 -1.70 -31.33 -5.67
CA TYR A 336 -1.94 -32.75 -5.98
C TYR A 336 -0.70 -33.64 -5.79
N SER A 337 -0.32 -33.86 -4.53
CA SER A 337 0.47 -35.03 -4.14
C SER A 337 -0.43 -36.28 -4.12
N GLY A 338 -0.64 -36.95 -5.26
CA GLY A 338 -1.44 -38.17 -5.23
C GLY A 338 -1.66 -39.01 -6.50
N LEU A 339 -1.09 -38.71 -7.67
CA LEU A 339 -1.28 -39.55 -8.87
C LEU A 339 0.03 -39.75 -9.65
N SER A 340 0.20 -40.95 -10.23
CA SER A 340 1.42 -41.48 -10.84
C SER A 340 1.88 -40.81 -12.13
N GLU A 341 3.20 -40.84 -12.37
CA GLU A 341 3.98 -40.17 -13.43
C GLU A 341 3.48 -40.34 -14.88
N LEU A 342 2.75 -41.42 -15.21
CA LEU A 342 2.32 -41.68 -16.60
C LEU A 342 1.23 -40.73 -17.13
N ASN A 343 0.46 -40.05 -16.27
CA ASN A 343 -0.58 -39.12 -16.73
C ASN A 343 -0.07 -37.69 -17.01
N GLN A 344 1.15 -37.34 -16.56
CA GLN A 344 1.73 -36.01 -16.79
C GLN A 344 2.25 -35.84 -18.22
N TYR A 345 2.68 -36.93 -18.87
CA TYR A 345 3.30 -36.89 -20.19
C TYR A 345 2.28 -36.71 -21.34
N HIS A 346 1.06 -37.24 -21.21
CA HIS A 346 0.01 -37.10 -22.22
C HIS A 346 -0.62 -35.70 -22.25
N LEU A 347 -0.65 -34.99 -21.12
CA LEU A 347 -1.20 -33.63 -21.00
C LEU A 347 -0.25 -32.57 -21.58
N PHE A 348 1.07 -32.75 -21.44
CA PHE A 348 2.07 -31.83 -21.98
C PHE A 348 2.02 -31.73 -23.52
N ASN A 349 1.83 -32.86 -24.21
CA ASN A 349 1.78 -32.90 -25.68
C ASN A 349 0.47 -32.34 -26.27
N HIS A 350 -0.61 -32.24 -25.50
CA HIS A 350 -1.87 -31.66 -25.99
C HIS A 350 -1.84 -30.12 -25.97
N PHE A 351 -1.08 -29.50 -25.07
CA PHE A 351 -1.01 -28.04 -24.91
C PHE A 351 0.06 -27.35 -25.78
N SER A 352 1.10 -28.06 -26.20
CA SER A 352 2.11 -27.51 -27.13
C SER A 352 1.55 -27.23 -28.54
N ALA A 353 0.38 -27.76 -28.89
CA ALA A 353 -0.26 -27.55 -30.18
C ALA A 353 -0.99 -26.19 -30.32
N TYR A 354 -1.23 -25.46 -29.22
CA TYR A 354 -2.02 -24.21 -29.24
C TYR A 354 -1.22 -22.91 -29.08
N SER A 355 0.09 -22.97 -28.80
CA SER A 355 0.91 -21.76 -28.56
C SER A 355 1.61 -21.20 -29.81
N ASN A 356 1.38 -21.77 -31.00
CA ASN A 356 2.02 -21.31 -32.24
C ASN A 356 0.99 -20.74 -33.22
N LYS A 357 0.57 -19.49 -32.99
CA LYS A 357 0.08 -18.54 -34.01
C LYS A 357 -0.34 -17.24 -33.33
N ILE A 358 0.60 -16.31 -33.15
CA ILE A 358 0.44 -14.85 -33.30
C ILE A 358 1.87 -14.32 -33.44
N SER A 359 2.29 -14.05 -34.67
CA SER A 359 3.45 -13.23 -34.97
C SER A 359 2.93 -11.86 -35.36
N LEU A 360 2.99 -10.89 -34.44
CA LEU A 360 2.80 -9.48 -34.80
C LEU A 360 4.16 -8.86 -35.06
N ARG A 361 4.51 -8.77 -36.35
CA ARG A 361 5.54 -7.86 -36.87
C ARG A 361 5.04 -6.44 -36.66
N ILE A 362 5.66 -5.71 -35.74
CA ILE A 362 5.54 -4.25 -35.69
C ILE A 362 6.63 -3.70 -36.62
N LEU A 363 6.20 -3.07 -37.73
CA LEU A 363 7.08 -2.23 -38.56
C LEU A 363 7.46 -0.98 -37.75
N PRO A 364 8.75 -0.56 -37.73
CA PRO A 364 9.15 0.60 -36.98
C PRO A 364 8.78 1.86 -37.78
N LEU A 365 7.68 2.50 -37.43
CA LEU A 365 7.40 3.89 -37.81
C LEU A 365 7.78 4.79 -36.64
N GLN A 366 9.02 5.29 -36.69
CA GLN A 366 9.52 6.52 -36.07
C GLN A 366 8.93 6.87 -34.68
N VAL A 367 9.36 6.12 -33.66
CA VAL A 367 9.26 6.51 -32.24
C VAL A 367 10.46 7.40 -31.88
N ASP A 368 10.66 8.48 -32.65
CA ASP A 368 11.60 9.53 -32.32
C ASP A 368 10.84 10.86 -32.43
N ARG A 369 10.71 11.55 -31.28
CA ARG A 369 9.96 12.79 -31.02
C ARG A 369 8.50 12.59 -30.61
N LEU A 370 8.31 12.30 -29.32
CA LEU A 370 7.45 13.05 -28.39
C LEU A 370 7.70 12.50 -26.96
N GLN A 371 8.94 12.57 -26.49
CA GLN A 371 9.19 12.65 -25.06
C GLN A 371 8.74 14.05 -24.61
N ALA A 372 7.60 14.16 -23.95
CA ALA A 372 7.51 15.18 -22.92
C ALA A 372 8.55 14.77 -21.87
N GLU A 373 9.66 15.50 -21.76
CA GLU A 373 10.73 15.21 -20.80
C GLU A 373 10.12 14.99 -19.41
N LYS A 374 10.06 13.72 -18.95
CA LYS A 374 9.77 13.46 -17.54
C LYS A 374 10.85 14.19 -16.75
N LYS A 375 10.43 15.07 -15.84
CA LYS A 375 11.36 15.81 -14.98
C LYS A 375 12.26 14.82 -14.24
N SER A 376 13.54 15.15 -14.12
CA SER A 376 14.53 14.30 -13.45
C SER A 376 14.42 14.41 -11.92
N ALA A 377 14.62 13.30 -11.21
CA ALA A 377 14.67 13.27 -9.76
C ALA A 377 15.79 12.38 -9.19
N ILE A 378 16.26 12.73 -7.99
CA ILE A 378 17.19 11.90 -7.20
C ILE A 378 16.39 11.27 -6.06
N LEU A 379 16.43 9.95 -5.95
CA LEU A 379 15.75 9.20 -4.90
C LEU A 379 16.69 8.94 -3.73
N LEU A 380 16.29 9.34 -2.53
CA LEU A 380 16.99 9.06 -1.27
C LEU A 380 16.18 8.07 -0.42
N LEU A 381 16.66 6.84 -0.29
CA LEU A 381 16.12 5.90 0.70
C LEU A 381 16.53 6.31 2.12
N GLY A 382 15.66 6.01 3.08
CA GLY A 382 15.81 6.50 4.44
C GLY A 382 15.79 8.03 4.50
N GLY A 383 14.88 8.67 3.77
CA GLY A 383 14.82 10.12 3.55
C GLY A 383 14.82 10.98 4.82
N THR A 384 14.31 10.46 5.94
CA THR A 384 14.33 11.11 7.26
C THR A 384 15.49 10.65 8.16
N GLY A 385 16.33 9.73 7.66
CA GLY A 385 17.48 9.17 8.37
C GLY A 385 18.68 10.13 8.42
N LYS A 386 19.65 9.80 9.30
CA LYS A 386 20.79 10.67 9.66
C LYS A 386 21.57 11.20 8.46
N VAL A 387 21.75 10.36 7.43
CA VAL A 387 22.55 10.68 6.24
C VAL A 387 21.70 11.43 5.21
N SER A 388 20.53 10.89 4.83
CA SER A 388 19.67 11.50 3.81
C SER A 388 19.17 12.89 4.22
N ARG A 389 18.93 13.15 5.51
CA ARG A 389 18.58 14.50 6.00
C ARG A 389 19.68 15.55 5.79
N ARG A 390 20.93 15.11 5.62
CA ARG A 390 22.10 15.96 5.31
C ARG A 390 22.39 16.00 3.82
N ILE A 391 22.08 14.93 3.07
CA ILE A 391 22.17 14.93 1.60
C ILE A 391 21.15 15.89 0.99
N ALA A 392 19.90 15.87 1.47
CA ALA A 392 18.81 16.62 0.84
C ALA A 392 19.07 18.14 0.77
N PRO A 393 19.45 18.84 1.86
CA PRO A 393 19.80 20.27 1.79
C PRO A 393 20.96 20.54 0.84
N LEU A 394 22.01 19.70 0.86
CA LEU A 394 23.18 19.87 -0.02
C LEU A 394 22.80 19.74 -1.51
N LEU A 395 21.87 18.85 -1.86
CA LEU A 395 21.36 18.74 -3.24
C LEU A 395 20.52 19.97 -3.63
N CYS A 396 19.74 20.53 -2.70
CA CYS A 396 18.95 21.74 -2.91
C CYS A 396 19.83 22.99 -3.07
N GLU A 397 20.85 23.16 -2.23
CA GLU A 397 21.77 24.30 -2.24
C GLU A 397 22.71 24.31 -3.45
N ALA A 398 23.12 23.13 -3.90
CA ALA A 398 24.06 23.00 -5.01
C ALA A 398 23.44 23.26 -6.41
N GLY A 399 22.29 23.96 -6.46
CA GLY A 399 21.63 24.42 -7.69
C GLY A 399 21.07 23.30 -8.57
N SER A 400 20.81 22.12 -7.99
CA SER A 400 20.25 21.00 -8.76
C SER A 400 18.84 21.33 -9.24
N THR A 401 18.60 21.21 -10.54
CA THR A 401 17.26 21.30 -11.14
C THR A 401 16.43 20.05 -10.88
N ALA A 402 17.06 18.96 -10.43
CA ALA A 402 16.40 17.69 -10.14
C ALA A 402 15.62 17.76 -8.82
N THR A 403 14.41 17.21 -8.82
CA THR A 403 13.60 17.06 -7.61
C THR A 403 14.19 15.96 -6.72
N VAL A 404 14.19 16.14 -5.39
CA VAL A 404 14.65 15.13 -4.45
C VAL A 404 13.45 14.37 -3.89
N LEU A 405 13.40 13.05 -4.09
CA LEU A 405 12.39 12.18 -3.52
C LEU A 405 12.93 11.58 -2.21
N LEU A 406 12.28 11.90 -1.09
CA LEU A 406 12.62 11.43 0.24
C LEU A 406 11.76 10.23 0.62
N ALA A 407 12.28 9.03 0.39
CA ALA A 407 11.58 7.78 0.68
C ALA A 407 11.76 7.38 2.15
N SER A 408 10.68 7.38 2.93
CA SER A 408 10.70 7.08 4.36
C SER A 408 9.37 6.47 4.83
N ARG A 409 9.37 5.83 6.00
CA ARG A 409 8.16 5.22 6.58
C ARG A 409 7.02 6.22 6.79
N SER A 410 7.33 7.46 7.11
CA SER A 410 6.31 8.51 7.27
C SER A 410 5.89 9.15 5.93
N GLY A 411 6.68 8.99 4.86
CA GLY A 411 6.51 9.74 3.62
C GLY A 411 6.59 11.26 3.80
N SER A 412 7.22 11.74 4.87
CA SER A 412 7.27 13.15 5.24
C SER A 412 8.51 13.85 4.71
N VAL A 413 8.40 15.17 4.48
CA VAL A 413 9.55 16.06 4.21
C VAL A 413 9.95 16.74 5.53
N PRO A 414 11.24 17.03 5.77
CA PRO A 414 11.67 17.80 6.95
C PRO A 414 10.95 19.15 7.07
N THR A 415 10.79 19.63 8.30
CA THR A 415 10.23 20.96 8.62
C THR A 415 11.35 21.86 9.14
N PRO A 416 11.53 23.10 8.62
CA PRO A 416 10.83 23.71 7.49
C PRO A 416 11.10 22.97 6.18
N SER A 417 10.12 23.01 5.27
CA SER A 417 10.18 22.26 4.01
C SER A 417 11.35 22.71 3.16
N LEU A 418 12.19 21.76 2.74
CA LEU A 418 13.24 22.00 1.77
C LEU A 418 12.62 22.23 0.36
N PRO A 419 13.11 23.21 -0.41
CA PRO A 419 12.61 23.43 -1.77
C PRO A 419 12.91 22.21 -2.65
N ASN A 420 12.00 21.90 -3.59
CA ASN A 420 12.15 20.78 -4.53
C ASN A 420 12.31 19.39 -3.87
N CYS A 421 11.81 19.21 -2.65
CA CYS A 421 11.74 17.91 -1.98
C CYS A 421 10.31 17.37 -1.93
N ILE A 422 10.13 16.09 -2.20
CA ILE A 422 8.85 15.39 -2.12
C ILE A 422 9.01 14.17 -1.23
N GLY A 423 8.12 14.01 -0.26
CA GLY A 423 8.08 12.83 0.61
C GLY A 423 7.38 11.67 -0.08
N ILE A 424 7.98 10.48 -0.02
CA ILE A 424 7.43 9.24 -0.58
C ILE A 424 7.34 8.21 0.54
N HIS A 425 6.15 7.63 0.72
CA HIS A 425 5.98 6.55 1.68
C HIS A 425 6.74 5.30 1.22
N PHE A 426 7.66 4.82 2.04
CA PHE A 426 8.49 3.65 1.76
C PHE A 426 8.85 2.97 3.08
N ASP A 427 8.51 1.69 3.20
CA ASP A 427 8.84 0.86 4.35
C ASP A 427 9.49 -0.45 3.88
N TRP A 428 10.71 -0.72 4.35
CA TRP A 428 11.41 -1.97 4.05
C TRP A 428 10.63 -3.21 4.51
N LEU A 429 9.79 -3.08 5.54
CA LEU A 429 8.96 -4.17 6.07
C LEU A 429 7.63 -4.35 5.33
N ASP A 430 7.28 -3.43 4.42
CA ASP A 430 6.09 -3.53 3.57
C ASP A 430 6.47 -3.49 2.08
N PRO A 431 6.61 -4.68 1.43
CA PRO A 431 6.92 -4.77 0.01
C PRO A 431 5.93 -4.05 -0.91
N ALA A 432 4.69 -3.79 -0.47
CA ALA A 432 3.72 -3.04 -1.27
C ALA A 432 4.17 -1.57 -1.49
N THR A 433 5.06 -1.06 -0.66
CA THR A 433 5.57 0.31 -0.75
C THR A 433 6.76 0.46 -1.71
N TYR A 434 7.37 -0.64 -2.16
CA TYR A 434 8.63 -0.58 -2.93
C TYR A 434 8.47 0.11 -4.29
N SER A 435 7.29 0.02 -4.89
CA SER A 435 6.99 0.69 -6.17
C SER A 435 6.72 2.19 -6.03
N ASN A 436 6.42 2.70 -4.83
CA ASN A 436 5.97 4.08 -4.62
C ASN A 436 6.92 5.13 -5.20
N PRO A 437 8.26 5.03 -5.05
CA PRO A 437 9.17 5.99 -5.65
C PRO A 437 9.12 6.05 -7.18
N PHE A 438 8.74 4.95 -7.82
CA PHE A 438 8.70 4.80 -9.28
C PHE A 438 7.36 5.18 -9.90
N GLN A 439 6.31 5.34 -9.09
CA GLN A 439 4.97 5.77 -9.53
C GLN A 439 4.84 7.30 -9.68
N THR A 440 5.90 8.05 -9.40
CA THR A 440 5.90 9.52 -9.53
C THR A 440 5.96 9.95 -11.01
N THR A 441 5.67 11.22 -11.28
CA THR A 441 5.84 11.81 -12.63
C THR A 441 7.31 12.02 -13.01
N TYR A 442 8.24 11.77 -12.08
CA TYR A 442 9.67 11.96 -12.27
C TYR A 442 10.36 10.68 -12.72
N SER A 443 11.40 10.83 -13.55
CA SER A 443 12.33 9.73 -13.82
C SER A 443 13.48 9.81 -12.83
N ILE A 444 13.78 8.70 -12.15
CA ILE A 444 14.85 8.65 -11.16
C ILE A 444 16.19 8.57 -11.91
N SER A 445 16.99 9.64 -11.83
CA SER A 445 18.31 9.75 -12.44
C SER A 445 19.44 9.27 -11.53
N ALA A 446 19.23 9.24 -10.22
CA ALA A 446 20.16 8.63 -9.29
C ALA A 446 19.43 8.14 -8.03
N LEU A 447 19.92 7.04 -7.46
CA LEU A 447 19.40 6.43 -6.24
C LEU A 447 20.49 6.44 -5.16
N PHE A 448 20.22 7.05 -4.02
CA PHE A 448 20.95 6.80 -2.78
C PHE A 448 20.30 5.62 -2.05
N PHE A 449 20.99 4.49 -2.05
CA PHE A 449 20.53 3.23 -1.52
C PHE A 449 21.10 2.97 -0.12
N ILE A 450 20.23 2.58 0.81
CA ILE A 450 20.59 2.05 2.12
C ILE A 450 19.93 0.68 2.28
N ALA A 451 20.60 -0.26 2.92
CA ALA A 451 20.06 -1.60 3.08
C ALA A 451 18.92 -1.66 4.13
N PRO A 452 18.00 -2.64 4.00
CA PRO A 452 17.02 -2.97 5.03
C PRO A 452 17.65 -3.21 6.41
N PRO A 453 17.05 -2.72 7.51
CA PRO A 453 17.55 -2.93 8.87
C PRO A 453 17.07 -4.28 9.44
N VAL A 454 17.27 -5.37 8.69
CA VAL A 454 16.93 -6.74 9.09
C VAL A 454 18.11 -7.67 8.86
N TYR A 455 18.17 -8.81 9.55
CA TYR A 455 19.27 -9.76 9.42
C TYR A 455 19.46 -10.24 7.97
N ASP A 456 18.37 -10.73 7.35
CA ASP A 456 18.38 -11.17 5.94
C ASP A 456 17.96 -10.03 5.01
N ALA A 457 18.84 -9.04 4.87
CA ALA A 457 18.59 -7.84 4.06
C ALA A 457 18.65 -8.07 2.55
N LEU A 458 19.24 -9.17 2.07
CA LEU A 458 19.51 -9.37 0.64
C LEU A 458 18.23 -9.57 -0.20
N PRO A 459 17.28 -10.46 0.17
CA PRO A 459 16.05 -10.63 -0.62
C PRO A 459 15.22 -9.35 -0.79
N PRO A 460 14.93 -8.54 0.26
CA PRO A 460 14.22 -7.27 0.09
C PRO A 460 15.04 -6.24 -0.68
N ALA A 461 16.36 -6.15 -0.44
CA ALA A 461 17.24 -5.26 -1.20
C ALA A 461 17.23 -5.59 -2.70
N LYS A 462 17.36 -6.88 -3.05
CA LYS A 462 17.30 -7.37 -4.44
C LYS A 462 15.96 -7.04 -5.10
N SER A 463 14.85 -7.26 -4.39
CA SER A 463 13.51 -6.94 -4.90
C SER A 463 13.36 -5.47 -5.25
N PHE A 464 13.87 -4.56 -4.41
CA PHE A 464 13.86 -3.13 -4.70
C PHE A 464 14.82 -2.74 -5.83
N LEU A 465 16.03 -3.29 -5.83
CA LEU A 465 17.03 -3.03 -6.88
C LEU A 465 16.56 -3.55 -8.25
N ASP A 466 15.80 -4.64 -8.30
CA ASP A 466 15.17 -5.13 -9.52
C ASP A 466 14.13 -4.15 -10.08
N LEU A 467 13.36 -3.48 -9.21
CA LEU A 467 12.49 -2.39 -9.62
C LEU A 467 13.32 -1.20 -10.15
N ALA A 468 14.38 -0.81 -9.46
CA ALA A 468 15.26 0.26 -9.94
C ALA A 468 15.86 -0.05 -11.32
N ARG A 469 16.26 -1.30 -11.57
CA ARG A 469 16.73 -1.77 -12.88
C ARG A 469 15.62 -1.76 -13.93
N ALA A 470 14.42 -2.25 -13.60
CA ALA A 470 13.28 -2.27 -14.51
C ALA A 470 12.83 -0.84 -14.91
N HIS A 471 13.01 0.14 -14.02
CA HIS A 471 12.77 1.55 -14.28
C HIS A 471 14.00 2.30 -14.82
N HIS A 472 15.05 1.58 -15.23
CA HIS A 472 16.25 2.13 -15.86
C HIS A 472 16.95 3.23 -15.04
N VAL A 473 17.00 3.08 -13.71
CA VAL A 473 17.78 3.99 -12.86
C VAL A 473 19.25 3.90 -13.26
N PRO A 474 19.86 4.98 -13.79
CA PRO A 474 21.17 4.87 -14.41
C PRO A 474 22.30 4.88 -13.39
N ARG A 475 22.06 5.36 -12.15
CA ARG A 475 23.07 5.50 -11.10
C ARG A 475 22.59 5.06 -9.72
N VAL A 476 23.41 4.26 -9.03
CA VAL A 476 23.17 3.80 -7.65
C VAL A 476 24.37 4.11 -6.75
N VAL A 477 24.14 4.92 -5.72
CA VAL A 477 25.11 5.20 -4.65
C VAL A 477 24.70 4.44 -3.41
N PHE A 478 25.46 3.42 -3.03
CA PHE A 478 25.15 2.54 -1.91
C PHE A 478 25.99 2.91 -0.68
N LEU A 479 25.32 3.19 0.45
CA LEU A 479 25.98 3.30 1.75
C LEU A 479 26.18 1.92 2.40
N SER A 480 27.43 1.51 2.52
CA SER A 480 27.90 0.27 3.17
C SER A 480 28.84 0.57 4.34
N GLY A 481 29.32 -0.47 5.02
CA GLY A 481 30.27 -0.37 6.14
C GLY A 481 31.74 -0.55 5.72
N SER A 482 32.65 0.12 6.43
CA SER A 482 34.11 0.06 6.24
C SER A 482 34.69 -1.36 6.38
N VAL A 483 34.14 -2.22 7.23
CA VAL A 483 34.60 -3.61 7.42
C VAL A 483 34.06 -4.62 6.39
N LEU A 484 33.17 -4.20 5.50
CA LEU A 484 32.45 -5.12 4.61
C LEU A 484 33.03 -5.09 3.19
N HIS A 485 33.99 -5.99 2.93
CA HIS A 485 34.64 -6.16 1.63
C HIS A 485 33.77 -6.95 0.63
N ALA A 486 33.76 -6.55 -0.65
CA ALA A 486 33.02 -7.28 -1.68
C ALA A 486 33.61 -8.68 -1.91
N GLY A 487 32.75 -9.70 -1.92
CA GLY A 487 33.13 -11.10 -2.14
C GLY A 487 33.44 -11.90 -0.87
N ASP A 488 33.62 -11.25 0.28
CA ASP A 488 34.10 -11.89 1.51
C ASP A 488 32.98 -12.21 2.55
N GLY A 489 31.71 -12.14 2.13
CA GLY A 489 30.54 -12.33 3.00
C GLY A 489 30.14 -11.07 3.78
N PRO A 490 29.34 -11.22 4.85
CA PRO A 490 28.11 -10.44 5.20
C PRO A 490 27.13 -9.98 4.11
N VAL A 491 25.89 -9.66 4.53
CA VAL A 491 24.75 -9.33 3.65
C VAL A 491 24.97 -8.06 2.81
N LEU A 492 25.67 -7.04 3.35
CA LEU A 492 25.95 -5.79 2.61
C LEU A 492 26.97 -5.98 1.49
N ALA A 493 27.94 -6.89 1.63
CA ALA A 493 28.88 -7.23 0.55
C ALA A 493 28.18 -7.95 -0.61
N GLN A 494 27.19 -8.79 -0.31
CA GLN A 494 26.35 -9.45 -1.31
C GLN A 494 25.49 -8.43 -2.06
N ILE A 495 24.92 -7.45 -1.35
CA ILE A 495 24.19 -6.32 -1.98
C ILE A 495 25.12 -5.49 -2.86
N ALA A 496 26.33 -5.17 -2.40
CA ALA A 496 27.31 -4.45 -3.22
C ALA A 496 27.64 -5.22 -4.51
N THR A 497 27.86 -6.53 -4.41
CA THR A 497 28.10 -7.41 -5.56
C THR A 497 26.92 -7.39 -6.52
N TYR A 498 25.70 -7.49 -5.99
CA TYR A 498 24.49 -7.42 -6.79
C TYR A 498 24.37 -6.10 -7.56
N ILE A 499 24.64 -4.96 -6.91
CA ILE A 499 24.60 -3.64 -7.53
C ILE A 499 25.59 -3.53 -8.70
N LYS A 500 26.79 -4.11 -8.56
CA LYS A 500 27.79 -4.13 -9.64
C LYS A 500 27.32 -4.92 -10.87
N GLU A 501 26.56 -5.99 -10.65
CA GLU A 501 26.04 -6.86 -11.70
C GLU A 501 24.78 -6.29 -12.39
N MET A 502 24.16 -5.25 -11.84
CA MET A 502 22.93 -4.64 -12.40
C MET A 502 23.14 -3.91 -13.74
N GLY A 503 24.38 -3.56 -14.09
CA GLY A 503 24.71 -2.85 -15.32
C GLY A 503 24.40 -1.34 -15.30
N CYS A 504 24.25 -0.75 -14.12
CA CYS A 504 24.16 0.70 -13.91
C CYS A 504 25.49 1.31 -13.45
N GLU A 505 25.62 2.64 -13.50
CA GLU A 505 26.70 3.32 -12.80
C GLU A 505 26.53 3.10 -11.29
N TYR A 506 27.60 2.73 -10.59
CA TYR A 506 27.54 2.53 -9.16
C TYR A 506 28.68 3.22 -8.42
N THR A 507 28.43 3.56 -7.15
CA THR A 507 29.48 3.90 -6.18
C THR A 507 29.12 3.27 -4.85
N VAL A 508 30.03 2.51 -4.24
CA VAL A 508 29.84 1.98 -2.89
C VAL A 508 30.61 2.84 -1.90
N LEU A 509 29.89 3.52 -1.01
CA LEU A 509 30.44 4.31 0.08
C LEU A 509 30.62 3.40 1.29
N ARG A 510 31.84 2.92 1.52
CA ARG A 510 32.20 2.11 2.68
C ARG A 510 32.56 3.04 3.84
N ALA A 511 31.54 3.53 4.53
CA ALA A 511 31.70 4.49 5.59
C ALA A 511 32.10 3.82 6.91
N SER A 512 32.99 4.49 7.64
CA SER A 512 33.31 4.16 9.02
C SER A 512 32.14 4.51 9.96
N TRP A 513 32.36 4.25 11.25
CA TRP A 513 31.43 4.57 12.31
C TRP A 513 31.17 6.06 12.41
N PHE A 514 29.91 6.43 12.67
CA PHE A 514 29.48 7.83 12.66
C PHE A 514 29.72 8.52 13.98
N MET A 515 30.29 9.73 13.94
CA MET A 515 30.37 10.62 15.10
C MET A 515 28.97 10.85 15.69
N GLU A 516 27.96 11.02 14.83
CA GLU A 516 26.56 11.26 15.20
C GLU A 516 25.90 10.10 15.98
N ASN A 517 26.56 8.93 16.12
CA ASN A 517 26.08 7.90 17.04
C ASN A 517 26.06 8.37 18.51
N PHE A 518 26.90 9.36 18.85
CA PHE A 518 26.94 9.97 20.19
C PHE A 518 25.85 11.05 20.42
N SER A 519 25.19 11.55 19.37
CA SER A 519 24.20 12.64 19.46
C SER A 519 22.82 12.32 18.89
N GLU A 520 22.67 11.24 18.12
CA GLU A 520 21.42 10.93 17.40
C GLU A 520 21.00 9.46 17.54
N MET A 521 21.58 8.70 18.48
CA MET A 521 21.32 7.26 18.60
C MET A 521 21.60 6.69 20.01
N HIS A 522 21.97 5.41 20.08
CA HIS A 522 22.02 4.58 21.29
C HIS A 522 22.92 5.15 22.40
N HIS A 523 24.04 5.81 22.07
CA HIS A 523 24.89 6.42 23.09
C HIS A 523 24.34 7.75 23.63
N LEU A 524 23.45 8.44 22.92
CA LEU A 524 22.94 9.74 23.37
C LEU A 524 22.28 9.62 24.75
N TRP A 525 21.39 8.64 24.91
CA TRP A 525 20.62 8.46 26.14
C TRP A 525 21.52 8.11 27.32
N THR A 526 22.48 7.20 27.13
CA THR A 526 23.42 6.82 28.19
C THR A 526 24.36 7.98 28.53
N ILE A 527 24.82 8.78 27.56
CA ILE A 527 25.66 9.95 27.81
C ILE A 527 24.90 11.04 28.57
N ARG A 528 23.68 11.34 28.12
CA ARG A 528 22.84 12.39 28.69
C ARG A 528 22.37 11.99 30.08
N ASP A 529 21.72 10.84 30.21
CA ASP A 529 20.94 10.48 31.39
C ASP A 529 21.76 9.67 32.41
N GLU A 530 22.71 8.86 31.94
CA GLU A 530 23.48 7.94 32.81
C GLU A 530 24.94 8.35 32.99
N SER A 531 25.41 9.36 32.25
CA SER A 531 26.83 9.72 32.20
C SER A 531 27.73 8.55 31.79
N ARG A 532 27.27 7.74 30.83
CA ARG A 532 27.97 6.53 30.39
C ARG A 532 28.02 6.39 28.88
N ILE A 533 29.10 5.79 28.41
CA ILE A 533 29.23 5.22 27.07
C ILE A 533 29.39 3.72 27.26
N VAL A 534 28.54 2.94 26.62
CA VAL A 534 28.50 1.49 26.76
C VAL A 534 28.83 0.86 25.42
N ALA A 535 29.86 0.02 25.36
CA ALA A 535 30.24 -0.71 24.15
C ALA A 535 31.02 -1.98 24.52
N ALA A 536 31.06 -2.96 23.62
CA ALA A 536 31.91 -4.13 23.76
C ALA A 536 33.29 -3.95 23.10
N ALA A 537 33.60 -2.79 22.52
CA ALA A 537 34.80 -2.56 21.70
C ALA A 537 36.18 -2.56 22.41
N GLY A 538 36.24 -2.70 23.73
CA GLY A 538 37.48 -2.69 24.50
C GLY A 538 38.29 -1.41 24.29
N ARG A 539 39.58 -1.55 23.97
CA ARG A 539 40.47 -0.41 23.68
C ARG A 539 40.72 -0.19 22.19
N GLY A 540 39.92 -0.83 21.34
CA GLY A 540 40.03 -0.68 19.90
C GLY A 540 39.75 0.75 19.48
N LYS A 541 40.49 1.25 18.50
CA LYS A 541 40.28 2.59 17.94
C LYS A 541 39.55 2.54 16.61
N VAL A 542 38.79 3.61 16.34
CA VAL A 542 37.99 3.72 15.12
C VAL A 542 38.23 5.07 14.45
N PRO A 543 38.31 5.14 13.12
CA PRO A 543 38.36 6.39 12.38
C PRO A 543 36.94 6.96 12.23
N TRP A 544 36.40 7.52 13.33
CA TRP A 544 35.03 8.04 13.38
C TRP A 544 34.83 9.13 12.35
N VAL A 545 33.81 8.99 11.49
CA VAL A 545 33.53 9.92 10.40
C VAL A 545 32.26 10.72 10.67
N SER A 546 32.27 12.01 10.33
CA SER A 546 31.03 12.80 10.40
C SER A 546 30.07 12.39 9.29
N VAL A 547 28.80 12.24 9.62
CA VAL A 547 27.73 12.02 8.63
C VAL A 547 27.63 13.19 7.65
N GLY A 548 28.00 14.41 8.05
CA GLY A 548 28.10 15.55 7.13
C GLY A 548 29.14 15.33 6.02
N ASP A 549 30.27 14.71 6.36
CA ASP A 549 31.30 14.36 5.38
C ASP A 549 30.85 13.20 4.47
N VAL A 550 30.22 12.18 5.05
CA VAL A 550 29.60 11.07 4.29
C VAL A 550 28.56 11.59 3.31
N ALA A 551 27.70 12.52 3.74
CA ALA A 551 26.70 13.16 2.89
C ALA A 551 27.35 13.98 1.77
N GLY A 552 28.45 14.69 2.05
CA GLY A 552 29.23 15.39 1.02
C GLY A 552 29.76 14.46 -0.07
N VAL A 553 30.32 13.31 0.32
CA VAL A 553 30.81 12.29 -0.63
C VAL A 553 29.64 11.70 -1.42
N ALA A 554 28.52 11.40 -0.76
CA ALA A 554 27.32 10.90 -1.42
C ALA A 554 26.76 11.88 -2.45
N VAL A 555 26.75 13.19 -2.16
CA VAL A 555 26.28 14.22 -3.09
C VAL A 555 27.16 14.27 -4.35
N ARG A 556 28.49 14.19 -4.20
CA ARG A 556 29.41 14.12 -5.36
C ARG A 556 29.11 12.88 -6.21
N ALA A 557 28.98 11.72 -5.58
CA ALA A 557 28.67 10.47 -6.26
C ALA A 557 27.31 10.53 -6.99
N LEU A 558 26.25 11.01 -6.31
CA LEU A 558 24.91 11.12 -6.90
C LEU A 558 24.88 12.04 -8.11
N ARG A 559 25.73 13.06 -8.14
CA ARG A 559 25.87 14.02 -9.24
C ARG A 559 26.79 13.53 -10.37
N GLY A 560 27.51 12.41 -10.19
CA GLY A 560 28.49 11.93 -11.16
C GLY A 560 29.72 12.83 -11.19
N GLU A 561 30.14 13.31 -10.02
CA GLU A 561 31.30 14.16 -9.83
C GLU A 561 32.40 13.40 -9.08
N GLY A 562 33.65 13.81 -9.28
CA GLY A 562 34.79 13.29 -8.52
C GLY A 562 35.35 11.95 -9.01
N GLY A 563 34.90 11.43 -10.16
CA GLY A 563 35.41 10.18 -10.75
C GLY A 563 35.17 8.98 -9.83
N LEU A 564 33.97 8.92 -9.24
CA LEU A 564 33.54 7.91 -8.27
C LEU A 564 32.80 6.74 -8.92
N GLU A 565 32.49 6.84 -10.21
CA GLU A 565 31.75 5.81 -10.94
C GLU A 565 32.55 4.51 -10.99
N GLY A 566 31.90 3.40 -10.68
CA GLY A 566 32.51 2.07 -10.63
C GLY A 566 33.40 1.80 -9.40
N ARG A 567 33.54 2.76 -8.46
CA ARG A 567 34.45 2.63 -7.32
C ARG A 567 33.75 2.18 -6.03
N GLU A 568 34.51 1.51 -5.19
CA GLU A 568 34.26 1.44 -3.76
C GLU A 568 35.21 2.40 -3.06
N VAL A 569 34.68 3.28 -2.21
CA VAL A 569 35.47 4.29 -1.52
C VAL A 569 35.34 4.15 -0.01
N LEU A 570 36.48 4.13 0.67
CA LEU A 570 36.54 4.14 2.13
C LEU A 570 36.33 5.57 2.63
N VAL A 571 35.26 5.78 3.39
CA VAL A 571 34.90 7.10 3.95
C VAL A 571 35.24 7.06 5.45
N LEU A 572 36.48 7.44 5.78
CA LEU A 572 37.05 7.34 7.12
C LEU A 572 37.23 8.73 7.74
N GLY A 573 37.15 8.82 9.07
CA GLY A 573 37.59 9.97 9.84
C GLY A 573 39.09 10.24 9.71
N GLU A 574 39.51 11.44 10.09
CA GLU A 574 40.92 11.84 10.02
C GLU A 574 41.73 11.39 11.24
N GLU A 575 41.06 10.93 12.30
CA GLU A 575 41.66 10.60 13.60
C GLU A 575 41.14 9.26 14.12
N LEU A 576 41.97 8.54 14.88
CA LEU A 576 41.62 7.28 15.54
C LEU A 576 41.26 7.55 17.00
N TRP A 577 40.05 7.18 17.40
CA TRP A 577 39.57 7.35 18.78
C TRP A 577 39.00 6.05 19.34
N GLY A 578 39.39 5.72 20.56
CA GLY A 578 38.73 4.72 21.41
C GLY A 578 37.55 5.30 22.18
N PHE A 579 36.67 4.44 22.69
CA PHE A 579 35.51 4.88 23.49
C PHE A 579 35.89 5.52 24.82
N ASP A 580 37.00 5.09 25.42
CA ASP A 580 37.58 5.69 26.64
C ASP A 580 38.08 7.12 26.39
N GLU A 581 38.79 7.34 25.29
CA GLU A 581 39.29 8.65 24.86
C GLU A 581 38.13 9.61 24.54
N ILE A 582 37.06 9.09 23.91
CA ILE A 582 35.84 9.86 23.63
C ILE A 582 35.10 10.21 24.93
N ALA A 583 35.00 9.28 25.88
CA ALA A 583 34.38 9.54 27.18
C ALA A 583 35.14 10.63 27.95
N GLU A 584 36.47 10.62 27.91
CA GLU A 584 37.30 11.67 28.51
C GLU A 584 37.07 13.03 27.83
N LEU A 585 37.08 13.07 26.50
CA LEU A 585 36.85 14.30 25.74
C LEU A 585 35.45 14.90 26.00
N LEU A 586 34.41 14.06 26.04
CA LEU A 586 33.06 14.49 26.40
C LEU A 586 33.00 14.95 27.86
N SER A 587 33.72 14.31 28.78
CA SER A 587 33.76 14.72 30.18
C SER A 587 34.30 16.14 30.36
N GLN A 588 35.36 16.47 29.61
CA GLN A 588 35.97 17.80 29.63
C GLN A 588 35.02 18.86 29.09
N ASN A 589 34.32 18.58 27.98
CA ASN A 589 33.42 19.54 27.33
C ASN A 589 32.08 19.71 28.06
N LEU A 590 31.57 18.66 28.70
CA LEU A 590 30.29 18.69 29.41
C LEU A 590 30.40 19.10 30.88
N GLY A 591 31.62 19.20 31.43
CA GLY A 591 31.86 19.56 32.83
C GLY A 591 31.39 18.51 33.84
N ARG A 592 31.13 17.27 33.39
CA ARG A 592 30.75 16.14 34.25
C ARG A 592 31.45 14.87 33.77
N LYS A 593 31.73 13.94 34.69
CA LYS A 593 32.35 12.66 34.33
C LYS A 593 31.39 11.84 33.46
N ILE A 594 31.85 11.43 32.29
CA ILE A 594 31.26 10.41 31.42
C ILE A 594 32.16 9.18 31.51
N GLU A 595 31.60 8.03 31.89
CA GLU A 595 32.34 6.78 32.08
C GLU A 595 32.18 5.88 30.86
N TYR A 596 33.31 5.36 30.34
CA TYR A 596 33.26 4.25 29.41
C TYR A 596 33.09 2.94 30.17
N VAL A 597 31.99 2.24 29.90
CA VAL A 597 31.65 0.93 30.44
C VAL A 597 31.86 -0.12 29.35
N GLN A 598 32.93 -0.89 29.52
CA GLN A 598 33.19 -2.05 28.67
C GLN A 598 32.23 -3.18 29.05
N MET A 599 31.59 -3.78 28.05
CA MET A 599 30.74 -4.96 28.18
C MET A 599 31.28 -6.14 27.40
N GLU A 600 30.83 -7.34 27.76
CA GLU A 600 31.00 -8.53 26.92
C GLU A 600 29.96 -8.52 25.79
N GLU A 601 30.27 -9.19 24.67
CA GLU A 601 29.37 -9.21 23.49
C GLU A 601 28.02 -9.83 23.82
N GLU A 602 28.01 -10.89 24.62
CA GLU A 602 26.78 -11.56 25.05
C GLU A 602 25.88 -10.66 25.87
N ASP A 603 26.46 -9.78 26.69
CA ASP A 603 25.70 -8.82 27.50
C ASP A 603 25.10 -7.73 26.61
N LEU A 604 25.87 -7.23 25.65
CA LEU A 604 25.41 -6.26 24.66
C LEU A 604 24.28 -6.83 23.79
N VAL A 605 24.37 -8.11 23.39
CA VAL A 605 23.28 -8.82 22.69
C VAL A 605 22.04 -8.90 23.56
N ARG A 606 22.17 -9.30 24.83
CA ARG A 606 21.03 -9.39 25.76
C ARG A 606 20.33 -8.05 25.94
N ASP A 607 21.09 -6.97 26.05
CA ASP A 607 20.53 -5.62 26.19
C ASP A 607 19.78 -5.19 24.92
N MET A 608 20.35 -5.42 23.73
CA MET A 608 19.70 -5.12 22.45
C MET A 608 18.41 -5.93 22.25
N VAL A 609 18.42 -7.22 22.59
CA VAL A 609 17.22 -8.08 22.54
C VAL A 609 16.16 -7.59 23.54
N GLY A 610 16.59 -7.18 24.74
CA GLY A 610 15.70 -6.63 25.77
C GLY A 610 14.93 -5.38 25.33
N VAL A 611 15.47 -4.61 24.39
CA VAL A 611 14.80 -3.43 23.79
C VAL A 611 14.15 -3.71 22.43
N GLY A 612 14.04 -4.98 22.03
CA GLY A 612 13.26 -5.42 20.87
C GLY A 612 14.04 -5.57 19.56
N VAL A 613 15.37 -5.57 19.58
CA VAL A 613 16.18 -5.93 18.41
C VAL A 613 16.12 -7.45 18.21
N GLU A 614 15.96 -7.91 16.96
CA GLU A 614 16.01 -9.34 16.63
C GLU A 614 17.37 -9.93 17.06
N GLU A 615 17.36 -11.06 17.76
CA GLU A 615 18.56 -11.68 18.33
C GLU A 615 19.70 -11.88 17.32
N LYS A 616 19.39 -12.35 16.11
CA LYS A 616 20.40 -12.54 15.06
C LYS A 616 21.02 -11.22 14.60
N LEU A 617 20.22 -10.16 14.52
CA LEU A 617 20.72 -8.82 14.18
C LEU A 617 21.55 -8.26 15.35
N ALA A 618 21.11 -8.48 16.60
CA ALA A 618 21.86 -8.08 17.79
C ALA A 618 23.25 -8.75 17.84
N ILE A 619 23.34 -10.04 17.54
CA ILE A 619 24.62 -10.76 17.44
C ILE A 619 25.55 -10.09 16.41
N VAL A 620 25.05 -9.85 15.19
CA VAL A 620 25.84 -9.19 14.15
C VAL A 620 26.31 -7.79 14.58
N LEU A 621 25.46 -7.03 15.26
CA LEU A 621 25.84 -5.70 15.77
C LEU A 621 26.90 -5.77 16.87
N ALA A 622 26.82 -6.74 17.78
CA ALA A 622 27.84 -6.95 18.81
C ALA A 622 29.17 -7.47 18.23
N GLU A 623 29.13 -8.29 17.17
CA GLU A 623 30.32 -8.74 16.45
C GLU A 623 31.10 -7.55 15.84
N LEU A 624 30.42 -6.47 15.43
CA LEU A 624 31.08 -5.26 14.93
C LEU A 624 31.92 -4.58 16.03
N ASP A 625 31.46 -4.58 17.28
CA ASP A 625 32.27 -4.13 18.41
C ASP A 625 33.46 -5.07 18.64
N GLY A 626 33.27 -6.38 18.46
CA GLY A 626 34.36 -7.36 18.49
C GLY A 626 35.44 -7.12 17.43
N VAL A 627 35.04 -6.71 16.22
CA VAL A 627 35.96 -6.29 15.13
C VAL A 627 36.77 -5.07 15.57
N VAL A 628 36.12 -4.07 16.18
CA VAL A 628 36.83 -2.90 16.74
C VAL A 628 37.81 -3.34 17.83
N ARG A 629 37.40 -4.23 18.75
CA ARG A 629 38.25 -4.74 19.84
C ARG A 629 39.52 -5.42 19.32
N ARG A 630 39.45 -6.06 18.15
CA ARG A 630 40.61 -6.71 17.50
C ARG A 630 41.49 -5.75 16.70
N GLY A 631 41.17 -4.46 16.66
CA GLY A 631 41.93 -3.42 15.98
C GLY A 631 41.74 -3.41 14.46
N GLU A 632 40.74 -4.13 13.93
CA GLU A 632 40.54 -4.29 12.48
C GLU A 632 40.04 -3.01 11.79
N GLU A 633 39.52 -2.05 12.55
CA GLU A 633 39.14 -0.70 12.09
C GLU A 633 40.26 0.34 12.27
N GLU A 634 41.39 0.01 12.91
CA GLU A 634 42.47 0.95 13.23
C GLU A 634 43.31 1.37 12.02
N ARG A 635 42.70 2.11 11.10
CA ARG A 635 43.33 2.59 9.87
C ARG A 635 42.86 4.00 9.50
N LEU A 636 43.77 4.76 8.91
CA LEU A 636 43.50 6.10 8.34
C LEU A 636 43.64 6.05 6.82
N GLY A 637 43.44 7.19 6.15
CA GLY A 637 43.60 7.31 4.70
C GLY A 637 42.30 7.14 3.90
N GLY A 638 41.19 7.65 4.42
CA GLY A 638 39.92 7.70 3.69
C GLY A 638 39.90 8.72 2.53
N CYS A 639 38.81 8.72 1.77
CA CYS A 639 38.69 9.49 0.52
C CYS A 639 38.34 10.98 0.70
N LEU A 640 38.18 11.48 1.94
CA LEU A 640 37.57 12.80 2.19
C LEU A 640 38.30 13.95 1.49
N ARG A 641 39.65 14.01 1.61
CA ARG A 641 40.45 15.07 0.97
C ARG A 641 40.41 15.02 -0.55
N GLU A 642 40.49 13.81 -1.12
CA GLU A 642 40.43 13.57 -2.56
C GLU A 642 39.08 14.03 -3.14
N VAL A 643 37.97 13.66 -2.47
CA VAL A 643 36.62 13.84 -3.00
C VAL A 643 36.02 15.20 -2.65
N LEU A 644 36.23 15.69 -1.43
CA LEU A 644 35.64 16.94 -0.94
C LEU A 644 36.55 18.15 -1.17
N GLY A 645 37.84 17.94 -1.46
CA GLY A 645 38.83 19.02 -1.58
C GLY A 645 39.18 19.70 -0.25
N ARG A 646 38.71 19.14 0.88
CA ARG A 646 38.98 19.59 2.24
C ARG A 646 39.20 18.39 3.16
N ARG A 647 39.80 18.63 4.32
CA ARG A 647 39.86 17.61 5.37
C ARG A 647 38.48 17.25 5.90
N GLY A 648 38.35 16.03 6.42
CA GLY A 648 37.23 15.65 7.26
C GLY A 648 37.15 16.45 8.55
N LYS A 649 35.97 16.47 9.15
CA LYS A 649 35.72 17.02 10.48
C LYS A 649 36.52 16.23 11.51
N PHE A 650 37.19 16.93 12.42
CA PHE A 650 37.86 16.30 13.57
C PHE A 650 36.85 16.02 14.68
N PHE A 651 37.14 15.01 15.50
CA PHE A 651 36.20 14.58 16.52
C PHE A 651 35.97 15.66 17.58
N GLY A 652 37.03 16.40 17.94
CA GLY A 652 36.93 17.55 18.85
C GLY A 652 35.95 18.62 18.35
N GLU A 653 36.01 18.97 17.06
CA GLU A 653 35.09 19.94 16.44
C GLU A 653 33.63 19.45 16.52
N TYR A 654 33.41 18.16 16.31
CA TYR A 654 32.09 17.55 16.48
C TYR A 654 31.60 17.62 17.93
N VAL A 655 32.45 17.32 18.91
CA VAL A 655 32.08 17.37 20.33
C VAL A 655 31.72 18.80 20.75
N GLU A 656 32.52 19.79 20.35
CA GLU A 656 32.23 21.21 20.63
C GLU A 656 30.88 21.65 20.07
N GLU A 657 30.57 21.31 18.82
CA GLU A 657 29.27 21.60 18.20
C GLU A 657 28.12 20.90 18.94
N CYS A 658 28.31 19.63 19.29
CA CYS A 658 27.29 18.81 19.96
C CYS A 658 26.98 19.30 21.38
N VAL A 659 28.00 19.74 22.12
CA VAL A 659 27.82 20.37 23.44
C VAL A 659 27.17 21.74 23.29
N GLY A 660 27.64 22.55 22.34
CA GLY A 660 27.10 23.89 22.07
C GLY A 660 25.62 23.89 21.67
N SER A 661 25.14 22.82 21.01
CA SER A 661 23.72 22.67 20.66
C SER A 661 22.83 22.16 21.79
N GLY A 662 23.40 21.83 22.96
CA GLY A 662 22.66 21.35 24.14
C GLY A 662 22.19 19.89 24.06
N VAL A 663 22.52 19.15 23.00
CA VAL A 663 21.96 17.81 22.73
C VAL A 663 22.36 16.80 23.82
N CYS A 664 23.58 16.90 24.33
CA CYS A 664 24.11 16.01 25.38
C CYS A 664 23.97 16.59 26.80
N VAL A 665 23.20 17.66 26.98
CA VAL A 665 22.93 18.30 28.28
C VAL A 665 21.66 17.70 28.86
N ARG A 666 21.63 17.44 30.18
CA ARG A 666 20.42 16.98 30.87
C ARG A 666 19.38 18.11 30.88
N GLU A 667 18.11 17.78 30.67
CA GLU A 667 17.03 18.69 31.04
C GLU A 667 16.98 18.76 32.57
N GLU A 668 17.02 19.98 33.12
CA GLU A 668 16.93 20.23 34.57
C GLU A 668 15.54 19.97 35.14
#